data_AF-A0A955VAQ1-F1
#
_entry.id   AF-A0A955VAQ1-F1
#
_cell.length_a   1.000
_cell.length_b   1.000
_cell.length_c   1.000
_cell.angle_alpha   90.00
_cell.angle_beta   90.00
_cell.angle_gamma   90.00
#
_symmetry.space_group_name_H-M   'P 1'
#
loop_
_entity.id
_entity.type
_entity.pdbx_description
1 polymer ?
#
loop_
_entity_poly.entity_id
_entity_poly.type
_entity_poly.pdbx_seq_one_letter_code
_entity_poly.pdbx_strand_id
1 'polypeptide(L)'
;DTGARLGGDGMGDVGATLAAGSSNGSGSGPGYGSTNGGGASHGGFGGYSANNAGQGNFYGSAFMPATIGSGGGRGTATGGTDGGDGGGALYVAVTGAVTVDGALSVNGASAAASDGGGTGGGGSAGTLRVKADTFTGTGTVELIGGAGGARTGSGTDYGTGGGGSGGRGVVRAKNSDFPFATGVSVAGGAAGASASGNVGHAGGRGTFAYIALADTADTATDATRADDVDVHLYDGWRFETADGAVAVATLTAHAGTAIAGGTSVDITASEVSFVEASWDRDVVSVGGCDDVCEASGATTVSITADDVTLTDSDLTGDLDADWDFAITGALEQDGGALAGEMITVTGDTADWTLTGDATVEGRRVTVDAHDVTIDAGATIDGVGLGYDTTGSRGPGYGNDGASNTSGGGGAHGGNGGRGYNTTAGGTRYDPSPPLDPCLQKPADYGSRGGNGRSSSAAPGGGGGGLVDLSLRGTLTLDGTIDVSGETAKAVDHGGTGGGGGGGAVIAEVATLVGTGRMKAQGGSAGARVTVNTTNYGTGGGGGGGRIWVRSDSRASWLGTPASAGDSTPVQGGSPGQNGEGNTGDYGSVGNLCFGDRSNAPLISPAVADVAINDGVAHVIDLTPHENDYEDGPAADGNQLTWEALGANAAYFAATVDPVTDELTVTPLRTTSSWSFPLTLVLRDSVGNAALQDITVSNTPPPLQISLDASPISLVADGASTAELTATVTSPASGNISGRVVTFQKTSGPGVLQATNVTTDASGVARATYLAGTSAGTAQFVATVT
;
A
#
# COMPACT_ATOMS: atom_id res chain seq x y z
N ASP A 1 39.75 19.66 33.48
CA ASP A 1 39.91 20.99 34.12
C ASP A 1 38.89 21.97 33.55
N THR A 2 38.15 22.64 34.43
CA THR A 2 36.92 23.40 34.11
C THR A 2 37.15 24.67 33.27
N GLY A 3 38.40 25.14 33.16
CA GLY A 3 38.77 26.27 32.31
C GLY A 3 39.45 25.88 30.99
N ALA A 4 39.75 24.60 30.79
CA ALA A 4 40.49 24.14 29.61
C ALA A 4 39.56 24.01 28.40
N ARG A 5 40.04 24.45 27.23
CA ARG A 5 39.38 24.19 25.94
C ARG A 5 40.37 23.49 25.02
N LEU A 6 39.98 22.36 24.47
CA LEU A 6 40.71 21.66 23.41
C LEU A 6 39.85 21.65 22.16
N GLY A 7 40.36 22.17 21.05
CA GLY A 7 39.48 22.40 19.92
C GLY A 7 40.14 22.97 18.67
N GLY A 8 39.30 23.14 17.66
CA GLY A 8 39.64 23.68 16.34
C GLY A 8 38.65 24.73 15.86
N ASP A 9 38.12 25.57 16.76
CA ASP A 9 37.11 26.58 16.44
C ASP A 9 37.59 27.51 15.31
N GLY A 10 36.83 27.60 14.21
CA GLY A 10 37.16 28.43 13.04
C GLY A 10 38.44 28.02 12.28
N MET A 11 38.93 26.79 12.46
CA MET A 11 40.16 26.29 11.83
C MET A 11 39.91 25.35 10.62
N GLY A 12 38.70 25.37 10.07
CA GLY A 12 38.26 24.60 8.92
C GLY A 12 38.48 25.33 7.60
N ASP A 13 37.63 25.03 6.61
CA ASP A 13 37.70 25.69 5.31
C ASP A 13 37.37 27.18 5.42
N VAL A 14 38.14 27.98 4.69
CA VAL A 14 38.07 29.44 4.78
C VAL A 14 36.77 29.95 4.16
N GLY A 15 36.13 30.88 4.86
CA GLY A 15 34.98 31.63 4.38
C GLY A 15 35.32 32.48 3.16
N ALA A 16 34.31 32.83 2.36
CA ALA A 16 34.54 33.60 1.15
C ALA A 16 35.06 35.02 1.47
N THR A 17 36.22 35.40 0.91
CA THR A 17 36.86 36.73 1.07
C THR A 17 36.90 37.53 -0.23
N LEU A 18 37.20 38.83 -0.14
CA LEU A 18 37.48 39.71 -1.29
C LEU A 18 38.80 39.36 -1.99
N ALA A 19 38.75 38.72 -3.16
CA ALA A 19 39.73 39.01 -4.20
C ALA A 19 39.35 40.33 -4.89
N ALA A 20 40.31 41.24 -5.06
CA ALA A 20 40.05 42.58 -5.59
C ALA A 20 39.27 42.55 -6.93
N GLY A 21 37.99 42.94 -6.90
CA GLY A 21 37.18 43.18 -8.11
C GLY A 21 35.91 42.33 -8.32
N SER A 22 35.57 41.36 -7.46
CA SER A 22 34.28 40.61 -7.56
C SER A 22 33.21 41.10 -6.58
N SER A 23 31.93 40.98 -6.97
CA SER A 23 30.77 41.48 -6.21
C SER A 23 30.22 40.48 -5.18
N ASN A 24 30.46 39.17 -5.31
CA ASN A 24 30.10 38.09 -4.36
C ASN A 24 31.03 36.86 -4.56
N GLY A 25 31.12 35.95 -3.56
CA GLY A 25 31.89 34.70 -3.65
C GLY A 25 31.30 33.58 -2.77
N SER A 26 31.46 32.32 -3.22
CA SER A 26 31.14 31.13 -2.44
C SER A 26 32.28 30.80 -1.47
N GLY A 27 31.95 30.19 -0.32
CA GLY A 27 32.96 29.68 0.61
C GLY A 27 33.75 28.51 0.02
N SER A 28 34.68 27.95 0.81
CA SER A 28 35.41 26.72 0.46
C SER A 28 34.82 25.50 1.17
N GLY A 29 35.13 24.30 0.67
CA GLY A 29 34.70 23.02 1.26
C GLY A 29 33.51 22.37 0.55
N PRO A 30 33.16 21.11 0.85
CA PRO A 30 32.09 20.39 0.17
C PRO A 30 30.68 20.94 0.45
N GLY A 31 30.46 21.52 1.63
CA GLY A 31 29.21 22.13 2.06
C GLY A 31 29.28 23.65 2.06
N TYR A 32 30.06 24.25 1.16
CA TYR A 32 30.30 25.69 1.10
C TYR A 32 29.00 26.51 1.10
N GLY A 33 29.02 27.65 1.80
CA GLY A 33 27.93 28.61 1.70
C GLY A 33 27.91 29.29 0.33
N SER A 34 26.73 29.42 -0.29
CA SER A 34 26.61 30.06 -1.61
C SER A 34 26.82 31.57 -1.56
N THR A 35 27.04 32.19 -2.72
CA THR A 35 27.14 33.67 -2.85
C THR A 35 25.94 34.39 -2.24
N ASN A 36 26.11 35.62 -1.75
CA ASN A 36 25.06 36.43 -1.08
C ASN A 36 24.80 36.02 0.39
N GLY A 37 25.81 35.49 1.09
CA GLY A 37 25.75 35.25 2.53
C GLY A 37 25.07 33.96 2.95
N GLY A 38 25.05 32.92 2.11
CA GLY A 38 24.54 31.60 2.51
C GLY A 38 25.43 30.96 3.60
N GLY A 39 24.82 30.31 4.58
CA GLY A 39 25.52 29.56 5.62
C GLY A 39 26.14 28.27 5.08
N ALA A 40 27.27 27.87 5.67
CA ALA A 40 27.93 26.61 5.30
C ALA A 40 27.32 25.40 6.02
N SER A 41 27.51 24.22 5.43
CA SER A 41 26.93 22.93 5.84
C SER A 41 28.01 21.92 6.22
N HIS A 42 27.69 20.93 7.06
CA HIS A 42 28.55 19.79 7.42
C HIS A 42 27.72 18.64 8.02
N GLY A 43 27.42 18.69 9.32
CA GLY A 43 26.53 17.74 10.00
C GLY A 43 25.06 18.01 9.73
N GLY A 44 24.71 19.29 9.54
CA GLY A 44 23.39 19.72 9.04
C GLY A 44 23.50 20.65 7.83
N PHE A 45 22.35 21.15 7.38
CA PHE A 45 22.26 22.20 6.35
C PHE A 45 22.58 23.59 6.90
N GLY A 46 23.32 24.40 6.16
CA GLY A 46 23.50 25.82 6.47
C GLY A 46 22.22 26.61 6.22
N GLY A 47 22.01 27.72 6.92
CA GLY A 47 20.86 28.58 6.71
C GLY A 47 20.97 29.40 5.43
N TYR A 48 19.84 29.67 4.78
CA TYR A 48 19.80 30.63 3.67
C TYR A 48 20.07 32.05 4.16
N SER A 49 20.58 32.90 3.27
CA SER A 49 20.57 34.34 3.53
C SER A 49 19.18 34.92 3.35
N ALA A 50 18.98 36.16 3.80
CA ALA A 50 17.72 36.89 3.64
C ALA A 50 17.28 37.09 2.17
N ASN A 51 18.18 36.82 1.21
CA ASN A 51 17.91 36.90 -0.23
C ASN A 51 17.74 35.50 -0.87
N ASN A 52 17.42 34.47 -0.08
CA ASN A 52 17.24 33.07 -0.49
C ASN A 52 18.44 32.49 -1.25
N ALA A 53 19.65 32.90 -0.89
CA ALA A 53 20.84 32.29 -1.45
C ALA A 53 21.09 30.92 -0.82
N GLY A 54 21.29 29.91 -1.69
CA GLY A 54 21.31 28.50 -1.34
C GLY A 54 22.29 28.09 -0.25
N GLN A 55 21.92 27.04 0.47
CA GLN A 55 22.75 26.33 1.43
C GLN A 55 23.69 25.31 0.73
N GLY A 56 24.76 24.91 1.41
CA GLY A 56 25.54 23.74 1.02
C GLY A 56 24.79 22.43 1.35
N ASN A 57 25.29 21.30 0.85
CA ASN A 57 24.81 19.98 1.28
C ASN A 57 25.62 19.50 2.50
N PHE A 58 25.02 18.62 3.31
CA PHE A 58 25.74 17.83 4.30
C PHE A 58 26.77 16.91 3.62
N TYR A 59 27.81 16.49 4.36
CA TYR A 59 28.82 15.56 3.84
C TYR A 59 29.59 14.84 4.94
N GLY A 60 30.20 13.71 4.59
CA GLY A 60 30.96 12.85 5.49
C GLY A 60 30.13 11.70 6.04
N SER A 61 30.78 10.72 6.67
CA SER A 61 30.10 9.66 7.41
C SER A 61 29.65 10.17 8.78
N ALA A 62 28.48 9.73 9.24
CA ALA A 62 28.00 10.03 10.59
C ALA A 62 28.72 9.20 11.66
N PHE A 63 29.02 7.93 11.37
CA PHE A 63 29.72 7.03 12.29
C PHE A 63 31.25 7.21 12.28
N MET A 64 31.81 7.60 11.15
CA MET A 64 33.26 7.77 10.96
C MET A 64 33.59 9.14 10.35
N PRO A 65 33.23 10.25 11.02
CA PRO A 65 33.48 11.58 10.49
C PRO A 65 35.00 11.84 10.40
N ALA A 66 35.43 12.41 9.29
CA ALA A 66 36.86 12.63 9.00
C ALA A 66 37.18 14.02 8.39
N THR A 67 36.15 14.83 8.12
CA THR A 67 36.27 16.07 7.34
C THR A 67 36.19 17.30 8.23
N ILE A 68 36.88 18.36 7.86
CA ILE A 68 36.71 19.68 8.49
C ILE A 68 35.41 20.34 8.02
N GLY A 69 34.94 21.34 8.76
CA GLY A 69 33.78 22.16 8.44
C GLY A 69 34.04 23.11 7.26
N SER A 70 32.99 23.46 6.55
CA SER A 70 33.00 24.32 5.36
C SER A 70 32.90 25.82 5.71
N GLY A 71 33.44 26.66 4.83
CA GLY A 71 33.39 28.12 4.96
C GLY A 71 32.08 28.72 4.43
N GLY A 72 31.58 29.75 5.10
CA GLY A 72 30.37 30.48 4.73
C GLY A 72 30.53 31.37 3.49
N GLY A 73 29.41 31.68 2.85
CA GLY A 73 29.36 32.52 1.66
C GLY A 73 29.51 34.01 1.96
N ARG A 74 29.99 34.78 0.99
CA ARG A 74 30.20 36.23 1.15
C ARG A 74 28.92 37.01 0.94
N GLY A 75 28.72 38.04 1.76
CA GLY A 75 27.54 38.91 1.70
C GLY A 75 27.48 39.82 0.46
N THR A 76 26.31 40.40 0.21
CA THR A 76 26.03 41.23 -0.97
C THR A 76 26.60 42.65 -0.87
N ALA A 77 27.08 43.17 -2.01
CA ALA A 77 27.50 44.57 -2.27
C ALA A 77 28.98 44.97 -2.01
N THR A 78 29.36 46.14 -2.56
CA THR A 78 30.63 46.83 -2.27
C THR A 78 30.66 47.25 -0.80
N GLY A 79 31.37 46.50 0.03
CA GLY A 79 31.38 46.63 1.50
C GLY A 79 30.70 45.47 2.24
N GLY A 80 30.15 44.47 1.53
CA GLY A 80 29.65 43.24 2.13
C GLY A 80 30.76 42.45 2.84
N THR A 81 30.38 41.79 3.93
CA THR A 81 31.32 41.13 4.85
C THR A 81 31.68 39.71 4.41
N ASP A 82 32.88 39.30 4.81
CA ASP A 82 33.40 37.96 4.56
C ASP A 82 32.58 36.90 5.29
N GLY A 83 32.52 35.71 4.71
CA GLY A 83 31.89 34.54 5.34
C GLY A 83 32.71 34.04 6.52
N GLY A 84 32.06 33.37 7.46
CA GLY A 84 32.75 32.70 8.57
C GLY A 84 33.52 31.46 8.12
N ASP A 85 34.69 31.23 8.70
CA ASP A 85 35.48 30.01 8.49
C ASP A 85 34.80 28.79 9.14
N GLY A 86 34.96 27.62 8.53
CA GLY A 86 34.45 26.36 9.10
C GLY A 86 35.21 25.94 10.37
N GLY A 87 34.68 24.97 11.11
CA GLY A 87 35.35 24.35 12.25
C GLY A 87 36.40 23.32 11.82
N GLY A 88 37.45 23.15 12.62
CA GLY A 88 38.50 22.14 12.39
C GLY A 88 38.06 20.71 12.72
N ALA A 89 39.00 19.78 12.68
CA ALA A 89 38.76 18.39 13.09
C ALA A 89 39.62 18.03 14.31
N LEU A 90 39.00 17.46 15.34
CA LEU A 90 39.65 16.99 16.56
C LEU A 90 39.52 15.47 16.67
N TYR A 91 40.66 14.78 16.61
CA TYR A 91 40.76 13.33 16.78
C TYR A 91 41.52 13.00 18.06
N VAL A 92 40.91 12.23 18.94
CA VAL A 92 41.49 11.79 20.22
C VAL A 92 41.38 10.27 20.31
N ALA A 93 42.50 9.56 20.31
CA ALA A 93 42.54 8.11 20.53
C ALA A 93 43.44 7.82 21.74
N VAL A 94 42.88 7.22 22.79
CA VAL A 94 43.56 6.99 24.07
C VAL A 94 43.25 5.58 24.57
N THR A 95 44.26 4.80 24.92
CA THR A 95 44.08 3.43 25.45
C THR A 95 43.64 3.38 26.91
N GLY A 96 42.94 4.41 27.39
CA GLY A 96 42.67 4.65 28.79
C GLY A 96 41.53 5.65 28.95
N ALA A 97 41.60 6.48 29.99
CA ALA A 97 40.54 7.44 30.29
C ALA A 97 40.74 8.78 29.57
N VAL A 98 39.65 9.32 29.04
CA VAL A 98 39.48 10.73 28.67
C VAL A 98 38.50 11.34 29.67
N THR A 99 38.94 12.38 30.40
CA THR A 99 38.10 13.12 31.35
C THR A 99 37.98 14.58 30.91
N VAL A 100 36.75 15.00 30.62
CA VAL A 100 36.42 16.33 30.10
C VAL A 100 35.61 17.10 31.15
N ASP A 101 36.27 17.95 31.93
CA ASP A 101 35.57 18.93 32.80
C ASP A 101 35.49 20.32 32.17
N GLY A 102 36.28 20.56 31.11
CA GLY A 102 36.32 21.80 30.32
C GLY A 102 35.47 21.67 29.06
N ALA A 103 35.97 22.15 27.91
CA ALA A 103 35.25 21.99 26.63
C ALA A 103 36.10 21.29 25.56
N LEU A 104 35.48 20.37 24.81
CA LEU A 104 35.93 19.95 23.48
C LEU A 104 35.13 20.73 22.44
N SER A 105 35.79 21.48 21.55
CA SER A 105 35.08 22.42 20.67
C SER A 105 35.62 22.42 19.24
N VAL A 106 34.74 22.32 18.25
CA VAL A 106 35.09 22.43 16.82
C VAL A 106 34.08 23.32 16.10
N ASN A 107 33.75 24.45 16.73
CA ASN A 107 32.72 25.37 16.26
C ASN A 107 33.10 26.08 14.96
N GLY A 108 32.09 26.43 14.17
CA GLY A 108 32.25 27.32 13.02
C GLY A 108 32.40 28.78 13.47
N ALA A 109 33.15 29.57 12.70
CA ALA A 109 33.28 31.00 12.95
C ALA A 109 32.04 31.76 12.44
N SER A 110 31.63 32.79 13.17
CA SER A 110 30.55 33.68 12.76
C SER A 110 31.03 34.64 11.66
N ALA A 111 30.14 35.02 10.75
CA ALA A 111 30.46 36.05 9.77
C ALA A 111 30.47 37.45 10.41
N ALA A 112 31.22 38.38 9.82
CA ALA A 112 31.30 39.73 10.35
C ALA A 112 29.99 40.52 10.13
N ALA A 113 29.66 41.39 11.09
CA ALA A 113 28.53 42.31 11.01
C ALA A 113 28.80 43.51 10.09
N SER A 114 27.74 44.11 9.53
CA SER A 114 27.84 45.31 8.70
C SER A 114 26.72 46.33 8.99
N ASP A 115 27.04 47.62 8.85
CA ASP A 115 26.04 48.69 9.02
C ASP A 115 25.02 48.72 7.86
N GLY A 116 25.46 48.36 6.65
CA GLY A 116 24.64 48.42 5.43
C GLY A 116 23.80 47.18 5.14
N GLY A 117 23.98 46.07 5.87
CA GLY A 117 23.48 44.75 5.47
C GLY A 117 24.36 44.12 4.38
N GLY A 118 23.88 43.04 3.76
CA GLY A 118 24.64 42.29 2.77
C GLY A 118 25.82 41.57 3.42
N THR A 119 25.52 40.86 4.51
CA THR A 119 26.53 40.23 5.36
C THR A 119 26.83 38.79 4.94
N GLY A 120 28.04 38.32 5.24
CA GLY A 120 28.44 36.93 5.02
C GLY A 120 27.61 35.94 5.85
N GLY A 121 27.61 34.68 5.41
CA GLY A 121 27.04 33.55 6.11
C GLY A 121 28.04 32.91 7.07
N GLY A 122 27.56 32.29 8.14
CA GLY A 122 28.40 31.61 9.13
C GLY A 122 29.07 30.35 8.56
N GLY A 123 30.26 30.02 9.08
CA GLY A 123 30.94 28.76 8.79
C GLY A 123 30.29 27.60 9.54
N SER A 124 30.35 26.38 9.00
CA SER A 124 29.81 25.21 9.68
C SER A 124 30.77 24.78 10.80
N ALA A 125 30.28 24.09 11.82
CA ALA A 125 31.18 23.35 12.71
C ALA A 125 31.90 22.22 11.97
N GLY A 126 32.91 21.65 12.61
CA GLY A 126 33.75 20.59 12.07
C GLY A 126 33.53 19.24 12.74
N THR A 127 34.58 18.43 12.82
CA THR A 127 34.49 17.04 13.28
C THR A 127 35.07 16.86 14.67
N LEU A 128 34.37 16.13 15.55
CA LEU A 128 34.93 15.55 16.76
C LEU A 128 34.91 14.02 16.66
N ARG A 129 36.04 13.37 16.91
CA ARG A 129 36.10 11.92 17.08
C ARG A 129 36.95 11.56 18.28
N VAL A 130 36.36 10.86 19.24
CA VAL A 130 37.06 10.35 20.42
C VAL A 130 36.95 8.82 20.43
N LYS A 131 38.07 8.13 20.66
CA LYS A 131 38.12 6.69 20.97
C LYS A 131 38.87 6.48 22.28
N ALA A 132 38.24 5.86 23.29
CA ALA A 132 38.82 5.70 24.62
C ALA A 132 38.37 4.38 25.31
N ASP A 133 39.08 3.94 26.34
CA ASP A 133 38.54 2.90 27.23
C ASP A 133 37.43 3.47 28.12
N THR A 134 37.59 4.73 28.56
CA THR A 134 36.59 5.39 29.42
C THR A 134 36.46 6.86 29.04
N PHE A 135 35.24 7.36 28.89
CA PHE A 135 34.95 8.77 28.65
C PHE A 135 34.09 9.34 29.79
N THR A 136 34.59 10.34 30.51
CA THR A 136 33.93 10.88 31.73
C THR A 136 34.09 12.39 31.82
N GLY A 137 33.45 13.00 32.83
CA GLY A 137 33.62 14.40 33.20
C GLY A 137 32.30 15.15 33.23
N THR A 138 32.38 16.44 33.53
CA THR A 138 31.20 17.34 33.67
C THR A 138 31.25 18.53 32.72
N GLY A 139 32.15 18.49 31.75
CA GLY A 139 32.39 19.54 30.78
C GLY A 139 31.41 19.54 29.61
N THR A 140 31.79 20.20 28.52
CA THR A 140 30.98 20.34 27.31
C THR A 140 31.67 19.79 26.07
N VAL A 141 30.86 19.38 25.10
CA VAL A 141 31.23 19.01 23.74
C VAL A 141 30.44 19.89 22.79
N GLU A 142 31.13 20.77 22.06
CA GLU A 142 30.56 21.84 21.25
C GLU A 142 30.92 21.64 19.77
N LEU A 143 29.92 21.41 18.93
CA LEU A 143 30.05 21.35 17.46
C LEU A 143 29.03 22.30 16.82
N ILE A 144 29.11 23.57 17.20
CA ILE A 144 28.11 24.59 16.91
C ILE A 144 28.49 25.39 15.66
N GLY A 145 27.53 25.58 14.76
CA GLY A 145 27.72 26.42 13.57
C GLY A 145 27.91 27.91 13.91
N GLY A 146 28.64 28.63 13.06
CA GLY A 146 28.85 30.06 13.20
C GLY A 146 27.59 30.87 12.86
N ALA A 147 27.36 32.00 13.53
CA ALA A 147 26.22 32.86 13.21
C ALA A 147 26.40 33.58 11.85
N GLY A 148 25.29 33.82 11.17
CA GLY A 148 25.24 34.74 10.03
C GLY A 148 25.55 36.17 10.47
N GLY A 149 26.12 36.98 9.58
CA GLY A 149 26.51 38.34 9.93
C GLY A 149 25.29 39.21 10.27
N ALA A 150 25.38 40.00 11.33
CA ALA A 150 24.30 40.87 11.76
C ALA A 150 24.32 42.22 11.05
N ARG A 151 23.15 42.84 10.92
CA ARG A 151 22.99 44.23 10.48
C ARG A 151 22.95 45.16 11.69
N THR A 152 23.84 46.14 11.73
CA THR A 152 23.96 47.09 12.86
C THR A 152 23.44 48.50 12.57
N GLY A 153 23.22 48.87 11.30
CA GLY A 153 22.82 50.22 10.89
C GLY A 153 21.33 50.39 10.55
N SER A 154 20.90 51.65 10.46
CA SER A 154 19.52 52.06 10.15
C SER A 154 19.30 52.50 8.69
N GLY A 155 20.25 52.20 7.79
CA GLY A 155 20.26 52.64 6.39
C GLY A 155 19.42 51.77 5.44
N THR A 156 19.83 51.64 4.18
CA THR A 156 19.25 50.64 3.23
C THR A 156 19.54 49.22 3.70
N ASP A 157 18.59 48.29 3.57
CA ASP A 157 18.72 46.91 4.03
C ASP A 157 18.97 45.92 2.88
N TYR A 158 20.20 45.43 2.78
CA TYR A 158 20.60 44.39 1.82
C TYR A 158 20.41 42.96 2.36
N GLY A 159 19.81 42.81 3.54
CA GLY A 159 19.56 41.52 4.20
C GLY A 159 20.74 41.02 5.02
N THR A 160 20.52 39.99 5.84
CA THR A 160 21.57 39.35 6.64
C THR A 160 21.93 37.96 6.11
N GLY A 161 23.06 37.43 6.61
CA GLY A 161 23.57 36.12 6.24
C GLY A 161 22.87 35.01 7.01
N GLY A 162 22.90 33.81 6.43
CA GLY A 162 22.44 32.60 7.10
C GLY A 162 23.48 32.05 8.09
N GLY A 163 23.01 31.36 9.13
CA GLY A 163 23.89 30.66 10.07
C GLY A 163 24.53 29.43 9.45
N GLY A 164 25.76 29.09 9.83
CA GLY A 164 26.39 27.81 9.47
C GLY A 164 25.77 26.66 10.25
N SER A 165 25.90 25.42 9.78
CA SER A 165 25.31 24.27 10.47
C SER A 165 26.20 23.69 11.57
N GLY A 166 25.60 22.82 12.40
CA GLY A 166 26.34 22.01 13.36
C GLY A 166 27.29 21.00 12.71
N GLY A 167 28.23 20.49 13.50
CA GLY A 167 29.30 19.59 13.06
C GLY A 167 28.94 18.11 13.20
N ARG A 168 29.93 17.23 13.03
CA ARG A 168 29.78 15.78 13.21
C ARG A 168 30.63 15.26 14.36
N GLY A 169 29.99 14.67 15.36
CA GLY A 169 30.64 14.20 16.58
C GLY A 169 30.39 12.73 16.86
N VAL A 170 31.44 11.98 17.19
CA VAL A 170 31.31 10.63 17.72
C VAL A 170 32.25 10.44 18.90
N VAL A 171 31.71 9.99 20.03
CA VAL A 171 32.49 9.46 21.16
C VAL A 171 32.33 7.95 21.19
N ARG A 172 33.43 7.23 21.03
CA ARG A 172 33.50 5.77 21.10
C ARG A 172 34.27 5.37 22.35
N ALA A 173 33.59 4.74 23.31
CA ALA A 173 34.26 4.28 24.52
C ALA A 173 33.64 3.00 25.06
N LYS A 174 34.47 2.13 25.67
CA LYS A 174 33.97 0.91 26.32
C LYS A 174 32.96 1.24 27.41
N ASN A 175 33.22 2.29 28.19
CA ASN A 175 32.31 2.78 29.23
C ASN A 175 32.28 4.32 29.29
N SER A 176 31.15 4.90 29.69
CA SER A 176 31.01 6.34 29.92
C SER A 176 29.96 6.69 30.97
N ASP A 177 30.30 7.64 31.85
CA ASP A 177 29.36 8.32 32.77
C ASP A 177 29.17 9.80 32.39
N PHE A 178 29.58 10.21 31.18
CA PHE A 178 29.47 11.59 30.75
C PHE A 178 28.00 11.95 30.47
N PRO A 179 27.50 13.12 30.92
CA PRO A 179 26.09 13.47 30.80
C PRO A 179 25.74 13.99 29.40
N PHE A 180 25.84 13.14 28.37
CA PHE A 180 25.72 13.53 26.95
C PHE A 180 24.48 14.36 26.63
N ALA A 181 23.32 14.02 27.21
CA ALA A 181 22.05 14.75 27.02
C ALA A 181 22.12 16.25 27.38
N THR A 182 22.99 16.64 28.32
CA THR A 182 23.16 18.05 28.73
C THR A 182 24.54 18.62 28.42
N GLY A 183 25.52 17.74 28.18
CA GLY A 183 26.92 18.09 27.96
C GLY A 183 27.29 18.24 26.50
N VAL A 184 26.41 17.92 25.55
CA VAL A 184 26.65 18.00 24.11
C VAL A 184 25.74 19.07 23.48
N SER A 185 26.28 19.81 22.52
CA SER A 185 25.48 20.67 21.63
C SER A 185 26.03 20.61 20.21
N VAL A 186 25.16 20.23 19.26
CA VAL A 186 25.43 20.27 17.81
C VAL A 186 24.55 21.28 17.11
N ALA A 187 24.10 22.34 17.80
CA ALA A 187 23.25 23.37 17.23
C ALA A 187 23.84 24.02 15.96
N GLY A 188 22.96 24.41 15.04
CA GLY A 188 23.35 25.35 13.99
C GLY A 188 23.56 26.76 14.53
N GLY A 189 24.26 27.58 13.76
CA GLY A 189 24.47 28.99 14.03
C GLY A 189 23.19 29.80 13.84
N ALA A 190 23.04 30.85 14.62
CA ALA A 190 21.89 31.74 14.50
C ALA A 190 21.87 32.48 13.15
N ALA A 191 20.67 32.81 12.68
CA ALA A 191 20.48 33.79 11.62
C ALA A 191 21.14 35.13 11.97
N GLY A 192 21.62 35.85 10.96
CA GLY A 192 22.08 37.22 11.17
C GLY A 192 20.95 38.13 11.63
N ALA A 193 21.11 38.82 12.75
CA ALA A 193 20.08 39.68 13.32
C ALA A 193 19.89 40.98 12.50
N SER A 194 18.64 41.43 12.34
CA SER A 194 18.29 42.69 11.68
C SER A 194 17.09 43.37 12.36
N ALA A 195 17.21 44.65 12.69
CA ALA A 195 16.10 45.44 13.25
C ALA A 195 14.97 45.72 12.23
N SER A 196 15.25 45.60 10.94
CA SER A 196 14.28 45.78 9.84
C SER A 196 13.56 44.50 9.44
N GLY A 197 13.91 43.35 10.03
CA GLY A 197 13.23 42.07 9.83
C GLY A 197 13.67 41.27 8.61
N ASN A 198 14.53 41.81 7.73
CA ASN A 198 15.09 41.06 6.59
C ASN A 198 16.26 40.17 7.05
N VAL A 199 15.93 39.10 7.76
CA VAL A 199 16.89 38.17 8.36
C VAL A 199 17.09 36.92 7.52
N GLY A 200 18.30 36.38 7.50
CA GLY A 200 18.55 35.02 7.01
C GLY A 200 17.95 33.96 7.93
N HIS A 201 18.29 32.70 7.67
CA HIS A 201 17.83 31.56 8.44
C HIS A 201 18.95 30.98 9.29
N ALA A 202 18.58 30.32 10.39
CA ALA A 202 19.56 29.61 11.21
C ALA A 202 20.06 28.36 10.48
N GLY A 203 21.27 27.91 10.82
CA GLY A 203 21.74 26.60 10.38
C GLY A 203 20.97 25.47 11.06
N GLY A 204 20.90 24.32 10.39
CA GLY A 204 20.42 23.06 10.95
C GLY A 204 21.40 22.44 11.95
N ARG A 205 20.88 21.54 12.77
CA ARG A 205 21.65 20.77 13.77
C ARG A 205 22.62 19.82 13.09
N GLY A 206 23.74 19.56 13.75
CA GLY A 206 24.74 18.57 13.37
C GLY A 206 24.38 17.16 13.82
N THR A 207 25.35 16.26 13.83
CA THR A 207 25.17 14.87 14.27
C THR A 207 26.02 14.56 15.49
N PHE A 208 25.47 13.86 16.49
CA PHE A 208 26.24 13.32 17.60
C PHE A 208 25.78 11.92 18.04
N ALA A 209 26.76 11.04 18.29
CA ALA A 209 26.51 9.77 18.96
C ALA A 209 27.59 9.45 20.02
N TYR A 210 27.14 8.85 21.12
CA TYR A 210 27.99 8.00 21.95
C TYR A 210 27.83 6.55 21.47
N ILE A 211 28.94 5.85 21.31
CA ILE A 211 28.95 4.46 20.88
C ILE A 211 29.74 3.64 21.89
N ALA A 212 29.08 2.67 22.52
CA ALA A 212 29.73 1.72 23.40
C ALA A 212 30.54 0.72 22.58
N LEU A 213 31.77 0.46 23.01
CA LEU A 213 32.67 -0.47 22.33
C LEU A 213 32.69 -1.82 23.04
N ALA A 214 32.94 -2.89 22.30
CA ALA A 214 33.24 -4.18 22.87
C ALA A 214 34.43 -4.10 23.85
N ASP A 215 34.40 -4.90 24.93
CA ASP A 215 35.50 -4.95 25.91
C ASP A 215 36.86 -5.29 25.27
N THR A 216 36.82 -6.06 24.17
CA THR A 216 38.00 -6.47 23.39
C THR A 216 38.51 -5.42 22.42
N ALA A 217 37.83 -4.28 22.28
CA ALA A 217 38.16 -3.23 21.32
C ALA A 217 39.57 -2.68 21.55
N ASP A 218 40.32 -2.50 20.46
CA ASP A 218 41.56 -1.72 20.47
C ASP A 218 41.25 -0.22 20.36
N THR A 219 41.45 0.50 21.44
CA THR A 219 41.20 1.94 21.54
C THR A 219 42.39 2.79 21.11
N ALA A 220 43.53 2.18 20.78
CA ALA A 220 44.68 2.86 20.18
C ALA A 220 44.46 3.21 18.71
N THR A 221 43.60 2.43 18.02
CA THR A 221 43.33 2.58 16.60
C THR A 221 41.86 2.83 16.34
N ASP A 222 41.59 3.81 15.48
CA ASP A 222 40.24 4.27 15.21
C ASP A 222 40.00 4.34 13.70
N ALA A 223 39.79 3.17 13.09
CA ALA A 223 39.68 3.05 11.63
C ALA A 223 38.45 2.26 11.16
N THR A 224 37.78 1.51 12.04
CA THR A 224 36.68 0.62 11.69
C THR A 224 35.55 0.65 12.72
N ARG A 225 34.34 0.28 12.29
CA ARG A 225 33.13 0.14 13.12
C ARG A 225 32.98 -1.27 13.71
N ALA A 226 34.01 -2.11 13.59
CA ALA A 226 33.90 -3.54 13.92
C ALA A 226 33.70 -3.82 15.41
N ASP A 227 34.03 -2.84 16.26
CA ASP A 227 33.92 -2.92 17.71
C ASP A 227 32.69 -2.17 18.26
N ASP A 228 31.87 -1.54 17.40
CA ASP A 228 30.70 -0.77 17.81
C ASP A 228 29.61 -1.75 18.28
N VAL A 229 29.17 -1.63 19.54
CA VAL A 229 28.19 -2.54 20.16
C VAL A 229 26.87 -1.85 20.40
N ASP A 230 26.87 -0.71 21.09
CA ASP A 230 25.65 0.06 21.37
C ASP A 230 25.78 1.46 20.80
N VAL A 231 24.71 1.99 20.24
CA VAL A 231 24.68 3.34 19.66
C VAL A 231 23.64 4.17 20.39
N HIS A 232 24.08 5.26 21.01
CA HIS A 232 23.24 6.24 21.67
C HIS A 232 23.30 7.57 20.93
N LEU A 233 22.16 8.00 20.38
CA LEU A 233 22.00 9.24 19.63
C LEU A 233 21.53 10.36 20.57
N TYR A 234 22.08 11.56 20.37
CA TYR A 234 21.74 12.74 21.17
C TYR A 234 21.67 13.98 20.28
N ASP A 235 20.73 14.88 20.59
CA ASP A 235 20.53 16.20 19.97
C ASP A 235 20.18 16.14 18.47
N GLY A 236 21.10 15.70 17.62
CA GLY A 236 20.85 15.48 16.19
C GLY A 236 21.56 14.25 15.65
N TRP A 237 20.94 13.57 14.69
CA TRP A 237 21.55 12.45 13.96
C TRP A 237 21.07 12.40 12.51
N ARG A 238 21.93 11.89 11.63
CA ARG A 238 21.59 11.66 10.23
C ARG A 238 22.24 10.39 9.73
N PHE A 239 21.45 9.44 9.25
CA PHE A 239 21.95 8.26 8.56
C PHE A 239 22.29 8.61 7.12
N GLU A 240 23.52 8.36 6.70
CA GLU A 240 23.98 8.63 5.34
C GLU A 240 24.13 7.35 4.54
N THR A 241 23.95 7.43 3.22
CA THR A 241 24.28 6.30 2.32
C THR A 241 25.73 5.83 2.49
N ALA A 242 26.63 6.74 2.86
CA ALA A 242 28.04 6.43 3.13
C ALA A 242 28.26 5.60 4.40
N ASP A 243 27.28 5.53 5.30
CA ASP A 243 27.37 4.74 6.53
C ASP A 243 27.12 3.25 6.28
N GLY A 244 26.38 2.92 5.20
CA GLY A 244 25.94 1.56 4.90
C GLY A 244 24.99 1.00 5.97
N ALA A 245 24.75 -0.31 5.93
CA ALA A 245 23.93 -0.98 6.94
C ALA A 245 24.54 -0.85 8.34
N VAL A 246 23.69 -0.59 9.33
CA VAL A 246 24.06 -0.46 10.73
C VAL A 246 23.73 -1.76 11.45
N ALA A 247 24.75 -2.48 11.93
CA ALA A 247 24.58 -3.71 12.71
C ALA A 247 25.18 -3.52 14.10
N VAL A 248 24.33 -3.51 15.13
CA VAL A 248 24.69 -3.22 16.53
C VAL A 248 23.87 -4.13 17.46
N ALA A 249 24.19 -4.17 18.76
CA ALA A 249 23.34 -4.85 19.74
C ALA A 249 22.13 -3.96 20.09
N THR A 250 22.38 -2.69 20.40
CA THR A 250 21.31 -1.73 20.70
C THR A 250 21.48 -0.41 19.95
N LEU A 251 20.36 0.21 19.59
CA LEU A 251 20.29 1.58 19.09
C LEU A 251 19.26 2.37 19.90
N THR A 252 19.69 3.43 20.57
CA THR A 252 18.83 4.29 21.40
C THR A 252 18.90 5.73 20.93
N ALA A 253 17.76 6.31 20.57
CA ALA A 253 17.61 7.75 20.43
C ALA A 253 17.02 8.34 21.71
N HIS A 254 17.80 9.22 22.35
CA HIS A 254 17.41 9.84 23.61
C HIS A 254 16.51 11.06 23.39
N ALA A 255 15.85 11.51 24.45
CA ALA A 255 14.94 12.65 24.44
C ALA A 255 15.51 13.89 23.73
N GLY A 256 14.71 14.49 22.85
CA GLY A 256 15.06 15.66 22.06
C GLY A 256 16.01 15.40 20.89
N THR A 257 16.31 14.14 20.57
CA THR A 257 17.12 13.79 19.39
C THR A 257 16.30 13.95 18.11
N ALA A 258 16.78 14.78 17.20
CA ALA A 258 16.21 14.92 15.86
C ALA A 258 16.98 14.07 14.84
N ILE A 259 16.30 13.15 14.18
CA ILE A 259 16.87 12.15 13.27
C ILE A 259 16.40 12.41 11.84
N ALA A 260 17.30 12.21 10.89
CA ALA A 260 16.96 12.10 9.47
C ALA A 260 17.68 10.92 8.80
N GLY A 261 17.16 10.51 7.64
CA GLY A 261 17.77 9.50 6.78
C GLY A 261 18.23 10.06 5.42
N GLY A 262 19.12 9.31 4.77
CA GLY A 262 19.32 9.36 3.33
C GLY A 262 18.17 8.67 2.60
N THR A 263 18.39 8.24 1.35
CA THR A 263 17.36 7.57 0.55
C THR A 263 16.98 6.17 1.05
N SER A 264 17.86 5.51 1.81
CA SER A 264 17.61 4.20 2.40
C SER A 264 18.44 4.06 3.67
N VAL A 265 17.83 3.53 4.72
CA VAL A 265 18.44 3.30 6.04
C VAL A 265 18.15 1.87 6.46
N ASP A 266 19.19 1.06 6.67
CA ASP A 266 19.07 -0.32 7.13
C ASP A 266 19.69 -0.47 8.52
N ILE A 267 18.87 -0.84 9.50
CA ILE A 267 19.26 -1.06 10.89
C ILE A 267 19.00 -2.53 11.24
N THR A 268 20.01 -3.18 11.80
CA THR A 268 19.91 -4.51 12.41
C THR A 268 20.39 -4.42 13.85
N ALA A 269 19.50 -4.68 14.80
CA ALA A 269 19.82 -4.66 16.23
C ALA A 269 19.12 -5.81 16.96
N SER A 270 19.45 -6.06 18.22
CA SER A 270 18.53 -6.80 19.10
C SER A 270 17.47 -5.85 19.63
N GLU A 271 17.85 -4.63 20.02
CA GLU A 271 16.92 -3.64 20.56
C GLU A 271 17.07 -2.30 19.85
N VAL A 272 15.94 -1.69 19.47
CA VAL A 272 15.88 -0.31 19.00
C VAL A 272 14.92 0.47 19.89
N SER A 273 15.33 1.63 20.38
CA SER A 273 14.51 2.46 21.26
C SER A 273 14.56 3.92 20.86
N PHE A 274 13.39 4.54 20.72
CA PHE A 274 13.21 5.98 20.54
C PHE A 274 12.41 6.51 21.72
N VAL A 275 12.95 7.50 22.42
CA VAL A 275 12.31 8.11 23.59
C VAL A 275 12.28 9.61 23.41
N GLU A 276 11.09 10.20 23.33
CA GLU A 276 10.86 11.63 23.04
C GLU A 276 11.74 12.14 21.88
N ALA A 277 11.92 11.30 20.85
CA ALA A 277 12.76 11.57 19.69
C ALA A 277 11.87 11.85 18.47
N SER A 278 12.42 12.60 17.51
CA SER A 278 11.73 12.87 16.24
C SER A 278 12.53 12.30 15.08
N TRP A 279 11.85 11.64 14.15
CA TRP A 279 12.41 11.26 12.85
C TRP A 279 11.63 11.97 11.75
N ASP A 280 12.24 13.02 11.21
CA ASP A 280 11.65 13.87 10.19
C ASP A 280 12.68 14.11 9.08
N ARG A 281 12.22 14.19 7.83
CA ARG A 281 13.05 14.62 6.69
C ARG A 281 13.48 16.06 6.86
N ASP A 282 12.63 16.87 7.47
CA ASP A 282 12.96 18.20 7.92
C ASP A 282 13.73 18.10 9.24
N VAL A 283 15.03 17.85 9.16
CA VAL A 283 15.93 18.43 10.18
C VAL A 283 15.91 19.93 9.94
N VAL A 284 14.83 20.54 10.44
CA VAL A 284 14.40 21.91 10.29
C VAL A 284 15.59 22.83 10.51
N SER A 285 15.99 23.51 9.45
CA SER A 285 16.64 24.82 9.59
C SER A 285 15.64 25.69 10.34
N VAL A 286 16.05 26.24 11.49
CA VAL A 286 15.14 26.98 12.38
C VAL A 286 14.60 28.20 11.61
N GLY A 287 13.39 28.06 11.09
CA GLY A 287 12.57 29.04 10.36
C GLY A 287 13.07 29.37 8.95
N GLY A 288 12.34 28.96 7.91
CA GLY A 288 12.44 29.57 6.57
C GLY A 288 12.26 28.68 5.34
N CYS A 289 12.40 27.37 5.48
CA CYS A 289 12.38 26.42 4.37
C CYS A 289 11.01 25.75 4.21
N ASP A 290 9.97 26.53 3.95
CA ASP A 290 8.58 26.04 3.83
C ASP A 290 8.30 25.29 2.49
N ASP A 291 9.32 24.78 1.76
CA ASP A 291 9.13 24.05 0.47
C ASP A 291 10.45 23.60 -0.25
N VAL A 292 11.65 24.05 0.16
CA VAL A 292 12.86 24.03 -0.73
C VAL A 292 14.01 23.14 -0.23
N CYS A 293 13.94 22.58 0.98
CA CYS A 293 14.98 21.71 1.54
C CYS A 293 14.77 20.22 1.28
N GLU A 294 13.70 19.87 0.55
CA GLU A 294 13.38 18.49 0.20
C GLU A 294 14.50 17.88 -0.65
N ALA A 295 15.22 16.91 -0.08
CA ALA A 295 15.96 15.96 -0.88
C ALA A 295 14.92 15.13 -1.65
N SER A 296 14.73 15.36 -2.95
CA SER A 296 13.75 14.65 -3.77
C SER A 296 13.91 13.11 -3.67
N GLY A 297 12.91 12.40 -3.12
CA GLY A 297 12.78 10.95 -3.15
C GLY A 297 12.37 10.33 -1.81
N ALA A 298 11.41 9.40 -1.85
CA ALA A 298 10.98 8.54 -0.74
C ALA A 298 12.19 7.91 -0.02
N THR A 299 12.20 7.96 1.32
CA THR A 299 13.18 7.24 2.15
C THR A 299 12.56 5.94 2.62
N THR A 300 13.21 4.81 2.34
CA THR A 300 12.86 3.53 2.97
C THR A 300 13.71 3.32 4.21
N VAL A 301 13.08 3.12 5.37
CA VAL A 301 13.72 2.79 6.64
C VAL A 301 13.39 1.35 7.01
N SER A 302 14.39 0.47 6.96
CA SER A 302 14.27 -0.93 7.32
C SER A 302 14.88 -1.18 8.71
N ILE A 303 14.09 -1.66 9.66
CA ILE A 303 14.53 -2.04 11.00
C ILE A 303 14.31 -3.53 11.19
N THR A 304 15.39 -4.29 11.30
CA THR A 304 15.38 -5.69 11.75
C THR A 304 15.79 -5.73 13.22
N ALA A 305 14.88 -6.14 14.11
CA ALA A 305 15.15 -6.16 15.54
C ALA A 305 14.46 -7.33 16.26
N ASP A 306 14.94 -7.66 17.46
CA ASP A 306 14.15 -8.48 18.37
C ASP A 306 13.03 -7.61 18.96
N ASP A 307 13.38 -6.47 19.54
CA ASP A 307 12.44 -5.53 20.15
C ASP A 307 12.63 -4.10 19.63
N VAL A 308 11.51 -3.40 19.40
CA VAL A 308 11.47 -1.97 19.07
C VAL A 308 10.53 -1.25 20.02
N THR A 309 11.00 -0.18 20.64
CA THR A 309 10.20 0.67 21.53
C THR A 309 10.15 2.11 21.04
N LEU A 310 8.95 2.67 20.97
CA LEU A 310 8.67 4.06 20.65
C LEU A 310 7.93 4.66 21.84
N THR A 311 8.55 5.59 22.57
CA THR A 311 7.92 6.28 23.70
C THR A 311 7.85 7.76 23.41
N ASP A 312 6.64 8.30 23.30
CA ASP A 312 6.35 9.71 22.99
C ASP A 312 7.20 10.24 21.82
N SER A 313 7.44 9.39 20.82
CA SER A 313 8.35 9.68 19.70
C SER A 313 7.57 9.90 18.41
N ASP A 314 7.99 10.88 17.62
CA ASP A 314 7.35 11.30 16.38
C ASP A 314 8.20 10.90 15.17
N LEU A 315 7.91 9.72 14.62
CA LEU A 315 8.51 9.14 13.43
C LEU A 315 7.63 9.47 12.22
N THR A 316 7.47 10.77 11.94
CA THR A 316 6.47 11.28 11.00
C THR A 316 7.02 11.65 9.64
N GLY A 317 8.24 11.19 9.30
CA GLY A 317 8.91 11.47 8.02
C GLY A 317 7.86 11.58 6.92
N ASP A 318 7.88 12.70 6.19
CA ASP A 318 6.79 13.11 5.28
C ASP A 318 6.16 11.90 4.61
N LEU A 319 4.84 11.89 4.41
CA LEU A 319 4.05 10.71 3.97
C LEU A 319 4.54 10.00 2.66
N ASP A 320 5.73 10.32 2.15
CA ASP A 320 6.57 9.61 1.18
C ASP A 320 7.56 8.59 1.81
N ALA A 321 7.74 8.50 3.13
CA ALA A 321 8.66 7.54 3.76
C ALA A 321 8.02 6.14 3.91
N ASP A 322 8.77 5.09 3.59
CA ASP A 322 8.36 3.70 3.81
C ASP A 322 9.06 3.16 5.07
N TRP A 323 8.28 2.60 6.00
CA TRP A 323 8.78 1.97 7.21
C TRP A 323 8.60 0.45 7.15
N ASP A 324 9.70 -0.29 7.22
CA ASP A 324 9.70 -1.75 7.23
C ASP A 324 10.29 -2.28 8.54
N PHE A 325 9.44 -2.82 9.41
CA PHE A 325 9.81 -3.46 10.66
C PHE A 325 9.79 -4.99 10.50
N ALA A 326 10.95 -5.64 10.65
CA ALA A 326 11.11 -7.10 10.70
C ALA A 326 11.48 -7.50 12.13
N ILE A 327 10.48 -7.93 12.90
CA ILE A 327 10.54 -8.07 14.35
C ILE A 327 10.44 -9.55 14.76
N THR A 328 11.14 -9.96 15.83
CA THR A 328 11.02 -11.32 16.38
C THR A 328 10.35 -11.37 17.77
N GLY A 329 10.47 -10.29 18.54
CA GLY A 329 9.90 -10.09 19.88
C GLY A 329 8.70 -9.13 19.84
N ALA A 330 8.91 -7.85 20.12
CA ALA A 330 7.82 -6.87 20.18
C ALA A 330 8.12 -5.54 19.48
N LEU A 331 7.09 -4.92 18.90
CA LEU A 331 7.04 -3.49 18.60
C LEU A 331 6.07 -2.85 19.59
N GLU A 332 6.55 -1.94 20.43
CA GLU A 332 5.75 -1.24 21.43
C GLU A 332 5.76 0.27 21.17
N GLN A 333 4.59 0.86 20.98
CA GLN A 333 4.42 2.30 20.87
C GLN A 333 3.54 2.80 22.03
N ASP A 334 4.09 3.69 22.85
CA ASP A 334 3.39 4.39 23.93
C ASP A 334 3.42 5.89 23.62
N GLY A 335 2.28 6.41 23.15
CA GLY A 335 2.18 7.78 22.66
C GLY A 335 2.92 8.04 21.34
N GLY A 336 3.03 9.32 20.96
CA GLY A 336 3.72 9.78 19.74
C GLY A 336 3.07 9.33 18.43
N ALA A 337 3.73 9.64 17.31
CA ALA A 337 3.25 9.36 15.97
C ALA A 337 4.23 8.53 15.13
N LEU A 338 3.71 7.58 14.34
CA LEU A 338 4.45 6.89 13.28
C LEU A 338 3.73 7.16 11.95
N ALA A 339 4.36 7.88 11.03
CA ALA A 339 3.76 8.21 9.74
C ALA A 339 4.61 7.74 8.55
N GLY A 340 3.96 7.26 7.50
CA GLY A 340 4.62 6.86 6.25
C GLY A 340 3.66 6.56 5.10
N GLU A 341 4.19 6.49 3.88
CA GLU A 341 3.44 6.04 2.71
C GLU A 341 3.01 4.57 2.90
N MET A 342 3.99 3.74 3.26
CA MET A 342 3.82 2.33 3.57
C MET A 342 4.42 2.05 4.96
N ILE A 343 3.67 1.38 5.81
CA ILE A 343 4.14 0.88 7.10
C ILE A 343 3.95 -0.64 7.11
N THR A 344 5.04 -1.38 7.19
CA THR A 344 5.05 -2.84 7.18
C THR A 344 5.61 -3.35 8.49
N VAL A 345 4.87 -4.24 9.17
CA VAL A 345 5.34 -4.97 10.35
C VAL A 345 5.27 -6.47 10.05
N THR A 346 6.41 -7.16 10.12
CA THR A 346 6.52 -8.59 9.83
C THR A 346 7.23 -9.32 10.96
N GLY A 347 6.71 -10.49 11.33
CA GLY A 347 7.32 -11.34 12.34
C GLY A 347 6.36 -12.41 12.85
N ASP A 348 6.63 -13.68 12.56
CA ASP A 348 5.71 -14.78 12.89
C ASP A 348 5.38 -14.90 14.39
N THR A 349 6.29 -14.44 15.26
CA THR A 349 6.15 -14.39 16.72
C THR A 349 6.04 -12.98 17.26
N ALA A 350 6.05 -11.97 16.40
CA ALA A 350 6.10 -10.58 16.82
C ALA A 350 4.74 -10.12 17.34
N ASP A 351 4.76 -9.39 18.45
CA ASP A 351 3.61 -8.67 18.97
C ASP A 351 3.73 -7.18 18.65
N TRP A 352 2.64 -6.54 18.22
CA TRP A 352 2.59 -5.09 18.06
C TRP A 352 1.58 -4.47 19.02
N THR A 353 2.05 -3.61 19.92
CA THR A 353 1.22 -2.96 20.94
C THR A 353 1.24 -1.45 20.77
N LEU A 354 0.05 -0.86 20.61
CA LEU A 354 -0.19 0.59 20.60
C LEU A 354 -0.93 0.98 21.88
N THR A 355 -0.32 1.85 22.68
CA THR A 355 -0.82 2.32 23.98
C THR A 355 -0.81 3.84 24.08
N GLY A 356 -1.41 4.38 25.15
CA GLY A 356 -1.50 5.82 25.34
C GLY A 356 -2.36 6.48 24.25
N ASP A 357 -1.86 7.57 23.67
CA ASP A 357 -2.42 8.28 22.52
C ASP A 357 -1.66 8.02 21.21
N ALA A 358 -0.97 6.87 21.12
CA ALA A 358 -0.21 6.48 19.94
C ALA A 358 -1.02 6.57 18.64
N THR A 359 -0.46 7.27 17.64
CA THR A 359 -1.03 7.39 16.31
C THR A 359 -0.14 6.74 15.26
N VAL A 360 -0.74 5.98 14.34
CA VAL A 360 -0.08 5.41 13.17
C VAL A 360 -0.78 5.95 11.93
N GLU A 361 -0.12 6.78 11.14
CA GLU A 361 -0.68 7.40 9.94
C GLU A 361 -0.06 6.78 8.69
N GLY A 362 -0.86 6.15 7.83
CA GLY A 362 -0.30 5.63 6.60
C GLY A 362 -1.30 5.33 5.50
N ARG A 363 -0.88 5.54 4.25
CA ARG A 363 -1.68 5.14 3.09
C ARG A 363 -1.90 3.63 3.09
N ARG A 364 -0.86 2.86 3.40
CA ARG A 364 -0.99 1.42 3.66
C ARG A 364 -0.28 1.02 4.95
N VAL A 365 -1.01 0.36 5.84
CA VAL A 365 -0.43 -0.33 7.00
C VAL A 365 -0.63 -1.83 6.80
N THR A 366 0.45 -2.58 6.72
CA THR A 366 0.44 -4.04 6.53
C THR A 366 1.11 -4.72 7.72
N VAL A 367 0.42 -5.66 8.34
CA VAL A 367 0.90 -6.39 9.52
C VAL A 367 0.77 -7.88 9.27
N ASP A 368 1.90 -8.57 9.31
CA ASP A 368 2.00 -10.03 9.27
C ASP A 368 2.70 -10.51 10.55
N ALA A 369 1.91 -10.65 11.62
CA ALA A 369 2.42 -10.76 13.00
C ALA A 369 1.64 -11.79 13.84
N HIS A 370 2.03 -11.99 15.10
CA HIS A 370 1.33 -12.88 16.03
C HIS A 370 0.12 -12.18 16.67
N ASP A 371 0.33 -11.31 17.66
CA ASP A 371 -0.74 -10.54 18.31
C ASP A 371 -0.63 -9.04 17.98
N VAL A 372 -1.77 -8.35 17.92
CA VAL A 372 -1.83 -6.88 17.83
C VAL A 372 -2.77 -6.35 18.89
N THR A 373 -2.32 -5.36 19.65
CA THR A 373 -3.12 -4.63 20.63
C THR A 373 -3.18 -3.16 20.28
N ILE A 374 -4.39 -2.61 20.18
CA ILE A 374 -4.67 -1.20 19.95
C ILE A 374 -5.56 -0.72 21.09
N ASP A 375 -4.96 -0.04 22.07
CA ASP A 375 -5.66 0.45 23.26
C ASP A 375 -6.63 1.59 22.95
N ALA A 376 -7.54 1.87 23.89
CA ALA A 376 -8.65 2.82 23.71
C ALA A 376 -8.26 4.25 23.29
N GLY A 377 -7.04 4.70 23.57
CA GLY A 377 -6.52 6.00 23.15
C GLY A 377 -5.76 5.98 21.83
N ALA A 378 -5.35 4.80 21.35
CA ALA A 378 -4.52 4.64 20.16
C ALA A 378 -5.35 4.59 18.86
N THR A 379 -4.75 5.05 17.76
CA THR A 379 -5.39 5.13 16.44
C THR A 379 -4.45 4.67 15.32
N ILE A 380 -4.95 3.83 14.42
CA ILE A 380 -4.40 3.65 13.08
C ILE A 380 -5.26 4.49 12.11
N ASP A 381 -4.67 5.50 11.51
CA ASP A 381 -5.31 6.51 10.66
C ASP A 381 -4.86 6.36 9.20
N GLY A 382 -5.83 6.14 8.33
CA GLY A 382 -5.71 6.16 6.88
C GLY A 382 -6.66 7.17 6.24
N VAL A 383 -7.18 8.15 7.00
CA VAL A 383 -8.22 9.05 6.50
C VAL A 383 -7.68 9.93 5.38
N GLY A 384 -8.27 9.81 4.19
CA GLY A 384 -7.86 10.61 3.02
C GLY A 384 -6.50 10.25 2.39
N LEU A 385 -5.80 9.24 2.91
CA LEU A 385 -4.45 8.87 2.50
C LEU A 385 -4.38 7.94 1.27
N GLY A 386 -5.51 7.49 0.74
CA GLY A 386 -5.62 6.66 -0.46
C GLY A 386 -5.30 7.42 -1.75
N TYR A 387 -6.16 7.29 -2.76
CA TYR A 387 -5.97 8.06 -4.01
C TYR A 387 -6.34 9.53 -3.83
N ASP A 388 -5.48 10.43 -4.30
CA ASP A 388 -5.53 11.84 -3.92
C ASP A 388 -5.15 12.81 -5.08
N THR A 389 -4.74 14.04 -4.73
CA THR A 389 -4.38 15.10 -5.68
C THR A 389 -2.93 15.09 -6.15
N THR A 390 -2.01 14.54 -5.35
CA THR A 390 -0.57 14.46 -5.66
C THR A 390 -0.23 13.17 -6.40
N GLY A 391 -1.03 12.11 -6.23
CA GLY A 391 -0.89 10.81 -6.88
C GLY A 391 -1.94 10.51 -7.97
N SER A 392 -2.28 9.22 -8.09
CA SER A 392 -3.34 8.74 -8.99
C SER A 392 -4.72 9.07 -8.42
N ARG A 393 -5.70 9.34 -9.29
CA ARG A 393 -7.09 9.66 -8.89
C ARG A 393 -7.91 8.43 -8.46
N GLY A 394 -7.39 7.24 -8.72
CA GLY A 394 -8.04 5.96 -8.43
C GLY A 394 -9.07 5.51 -9.49
N PRO A 395 -9.41 4.20 -9.53
CA PRO A 395 -10.33 3.64 -10.52
C PRO A 395 -11.77 4.15 -10.41
N GLY A 396 -12.22 4.49 -9.20
CA GLY A 396 -13.55 5.01 -8.90
C GLY A 396 -13.56 6.52 -8.69
N TYR A 397 -12.77 7.26 -9.47
CA TYR A 397 -12.71 8.72 -9.40
C TYR A 397 -14.09 9.36 -9.66
N GLY A 398 -14.47 10.32 -8.82
CA GLY A 398 -15.66 11.15 -9.05
C GLY A 398 -15.42 12.14 -10.19
N ASN A 399 -16.38 12.34 -11.10
CA ASN A 399 -16.16 13.25 -12.23
C ASN A 399 -16.00 14.70 -11.77
N ASP A 400 -15.11 15.43 -12.46
CA ASP A 400 -14.90 16.86 -12.26
C ASP A 400 -16.15 17.68 -12.63
N GLY A 401 -16.46 18.68 -11.82
CA GLY A 401 -17.48 19.67 -12.09
C GLY A 401 -17.10 20.58 -13.26
N ALA A 402 -18.05 20.78 -14.18
CA ALA A 402 -17.95 21.71 -15.30
C ALA A 402 -18.55 23.09 -14.95
N SER A 403 -18.75 23.94 -15.96
CA SER A 403 -19.10 25.38 -15.81
C SER A 403 -20.33 25.68 -14.92
N ASN A 404 -21.26 24.74 -14.75
CA ASN A 404 -22.46 24.87 -13.90
C ASN A 404 -22.75 23.61 -13.07
N THR A 405 -21.75 22.76 -12.82
CA THR A 405 -21.92 21.52 -12.06
C THR A 405 -20.90 21.45 -10.92
N SER A 406 -21.15 20.55 -9.97
CA SER A 406 -20.25 20.27 -8.84
C SER A 406 -19.57 18.92 -9.02
N GLY A 407 -18.50 18.65 -8.26
CA GLY A 407 -17.76 17.39 -8.34
C GLY A 407 -18.60 16.19 -7.86
N GLY A 408 -18.46 15.04 -8.53
CA GLY A 408 -18.99 13.76 -8.03
C GLY A 408 -18.13 13.21 -6.90
N GLY A 409 -18.72 12.44 -5.97
CA GLY A 409 -17.96 11.75 -4.92
C GLY A 409 -17.09 10.62 -5.49
N GLY A 410 -15.98 10.32 -4.82
CA GLY A 410 -15.15 9.14 -5.10
C GLY A 410 -15.82 7.86 -4.63
N ALA A 411 -15.38 6.70 -5.12
CA ALA A 411 -15.95 5.40 -4.79
C ALA A 411 -14.92 4.44 -4.18
N HIS A 412 -15.42 3.35 -3.58
CA HIS A 412 -14.68 2.11 -3.32
C HIS A 412 -15.68 0.97 -3.20
N GLY A 413 -16.03 0.51 -1.99
CA GLY A 413 -17.09 -0.49 -1.78
C GLY A 413 -18.49 0.03 -2.18
N GLY A 414 -18.73 1.32 -2.01
CA GLY A 414 -19.93 2.04 -2.44
C GLY A 414 -19.65 2.96 -3.63
N ASN A 415 -20.66 3.20 -4.46
CA ASN A 415 -20.60 4.24 -5.49
C ASN A 415 -20.55 5.63 -4.84
N GLY A 416 -19.79 6.54 -5.45
CA GLY A 416 -19.82 7.95 -5.10
C GLY A 416 -21.15 8.60 -5.46
N GLY A 417 -21.59 9.56 -4.64
CA GLY A 417 -22.76 10.38 -4.89
C GLY A 417 -22.56 11.29 -6.10
N ARG A 418 -23.62 11.56 -6.85
CA ARG A 418 -23.57 12.50 -7.97
C ARG A 418 -23.46 13.94 -7.45
N GLY A 419 -22.63 14.74 -8.12
CA GLY A 419 -22.61 16.19 -7.93
C GLY A 419 -23.88 16.83 -8.48
N TYR A 420 -24.22 18.02 -7.98
CA TYR A 420 -25.35 18.80 -8.49
C TYR A 420 -25.28 18.98 -10.01
N ASN A 421 -26.46 18.91 -10.66
CA ASN A 421 -26.63 18.99 -12.10
C ASN A 421 -25.97 17.82 -12.88
N THR A 422 -26.07 16.61 -12.29
CA THR A 422 -25.81 15.29 -12.89
C THR A 422 -24.36 14.88 -13.14
N THR A 423 -23.37 15.57 -12.57
CA THR A 423 -21.99 15.07 -12.58
C THR A 423 -21.92 13.70 -11.89
N ALA A 424 -21.54 12.67 -12.63
CA ALA A 424 -21.49 11.31 -12.10
C ALA A 424 -20.48 11.18 -10.95
N GLY A 425 -20.86 10.49 -9.88
CA GLY A 425 -19.90 9.99 -8.90
C GLY A 425 -19.12 8.80 -9.45
N GLY A 426 -18.09 8.40 -8.73
CA GLY A 426 -17.31 7.20 -9.02
C GLY A 426 -18.16 5.93 -8.95
N THR A 427 -17.80 4.94 -9.75
CA THR A 427 -18.37 3.59 -9.66
C THR A 427 -17.55 2.77 -8.68
N ARG A 428 -18.22 1.92 -7.88
CA ARG A 428 -17.55 0.95 -7.02
C ARG A 428 -16.62 0.06 -7.83
N TYR A 429 -15.50 -0.30 -7.23
CA TYR A 429 -14.48 -1.20 -7.79
C TYR A 429 -13.93 -2.04 -6.64
N ASP A 430 -13.24 -3.13 -7.00
CA ASP A 430 -12.66 -4.07 -6.04
C ASP A 430 -13.73 -4.66 -5.09
N PRO A 431 -14.43 -5.76 -5.45
CA PRO A 431 -14.46 -6.43 -6.74
C PRO A 431 -15.58 -5.93 -7.67
N SER A 432 -15.36 -6.01 -8.98
CA SER A 432 -16.41 -5.67 -9.95
C SER A 432 -17.51 -6.75 -9.95
N PRO A 433 -18.81 -6.37 -9.98
CA PRO A 433 -19.90 -7.34 -10.09
C PRO A 433 -19.72 -8.28 -11.31
N PRO A 434 -20.15 -9.55 -11.22
CA PRO A 434 -21.18 -10.07 -10.30
C PRO A 434 -20.66 -10.66 -8.98
N LEU A 435 -19.37 -10.56 -8.68
CA LEU A 435 -18.77 -11.21 -7.51
C LEU A 435 -19.31 -10.64 -6.20
N ASP A 436 -19.53 -11.52 -5.22
CA ASP A 436 -19.89 -11.12 -3.86
C ASP A 436 -18.68 -10.42 -3.21
N PRO A 437 -18.82 -9.16 -2.76
CA PRO A 437 -17.72 -8.40 -2.14
C PRO A 437 -17.21 -9.04 -0.84
N CYS A 438 -17.95 -9.97 -0.25
CA CYS A 438 -17.48 -10.74 0.90
C CYS A 438 -16.57 -11.90 0.53
N LEU A 439 -16.53 -12.35 -0.73
CA LEU A 439 -15.70 -13.48 -1.16
C LEU A 439 -14.31 -13.06 -1.68
N GLN A 440 -14.07 -11.77 -1.92
CA GLN A 440 -12.77 -11.29 -2.37
C GLN A 440 -12.15 -10.37 -1.33
N LYS A 441 -10.90 -10.64 -0.95
CA LYS A 441 -10.10 -9.74 -0.11
C LYS A 441 -9.95 -8.38 -0.84
N PRO A 442 -10.15 -7.22 -0.17
CA PRO A 442 -9.82 -5.94 -0.77
C PRO A 442 -8.33 -5.86 -1.11
N ALA A 443 -8.00 -5.18 -2.20
CA ALA A 443 -6.62 -4.96 -2.64
C ALA A 443 -6.29 -3.47 -2.83
N ASP A 444 -7.30 -2.62 -2.95
CA ASP A 444 -7.15 -1.23 -3.36
C ASP A 444 -7.60 -0.23 -2.28
N TYR A 445 -7.18 1.02 -2.47
CA TYR A 445 -7.50 2.16 -1.61
C TYR A 445 -8.82 2.81 -2.05
N GLY A 446 -9.35 3.75 -1.25
CA GLY A 446 -10.46 4.61 -1.63
C GLY A 446 -10.08 5.58 -2.75
N SER A 447 -10.99 5.85 -3.69
CA SER A 447 -10.77 6.80 -4.78
C SER A 447 -11.06 8.23 -4.39
N ARG A 448 -10.38 9.17 -5.04
CA ARG A 448 -10.58 10.60 -4.86
C ARG A 448 -11.96 11.06 -5.36
N GLY A 449 -12.51 12.09 -4.71
CA GLY A 449 -13.65 12.85 -5.23
C GLY A 449 -13.28 13.80 -6.39
N GLY A 450 -14.27 14.09 -7.22
CA GLY A 450 -14.14 15.04 -8.32
C GLY A 450 -14.01 16.48 -7.85
N ASN A 451 -13.29 17.28 -8.61
CA ASN A 451 -13.11 18.69 -8.28
C ASN A 451 -14.40 19.48 -8.51
N GLY A 452 -14.59 20.52 -7.70
CA GLY A 452 -15.58 21.55 -7.95
C GLY A 452 -15.19 22.48 -9.09
N ARG A 453 -16.02 23.50 -9.33
CA ARG A 453 -15.73 24.51 -10.35
C ARG A 453 -14.53 25.36 -9.90
N SER A 454 -13.54 25.49 -10.79
CA SER A 454 -12.21 26.06 -10.50
C SER A 454 -11.34 25.09 -9.69
N SER A 455 -10.87 24.03 -10.37
CA SER A 455 -10.25 22.83 -9.79
C SER A 455 -9.12 23.06 -8.77
N SER A 456 -8.45 24.21 -8.79
CA SER A 456 -7.42 24.57 -7.79
C SER A 456 -7.99 25.13 -6.48
N ALA A 457 -9.20 25.69 -6.49
CA ALA A 457 -9.85 26.29 -5.31
C ALA A 457 -10.83 25.34 -4.62
N ALA A 458 -11.29 24.30 -5.31
CA ALA A 458 -12.30 23.36 -4.85
C ALA A 458 -11.90 21.88 -5.10
N PRO A 459 -10.75 21.40 -4.58
CA PRO A 459 -10.36 20.01 -4.77
C PRO A 459 -11.40 19.07 -4.14
N GLY A 460 -11.67 17.94 -4.81
CA GLY A 460 -12.37 16.82 -4.18
C GLY A 460 -11.47 16.15 -3.13
N GLY A 461 -12.08 15.55 -2.10
CA GLY A 461 -11.35 14.94 -0.99
C GLY A 461 -10.57 13.69 -1.41
N GLY A 462 -9.44 13.43 -0.75
CA GLY A 462 -8.67 12.19 -0.90
C GLY A 462 -9.47 10.96 -0.48
N GLY A 463 -9.26 9.82 -1.13
CA GLY A 463 -9.88 8.56 -0.70
C GLY A 463 -9.19 7.98 0.54
N GLY A 464 -9.83 7.06 1.25
CA GLY A 464 -9.22 6.44 2.44
C GLY A 464 -8.13 5.42 2.11
N GLY A 465 -7.18 5.20 3.03
CA GLY A 465 -6.08 4.24 2.92
C GLY A 465 -6.49 2.77 3.10
N LEU A 466 -5.51 1.90 3.32
CA LEU A 466 -5.70 0.46 3.50
C LEU A 466 -4.95 -0.03 4.74
N VAL A 467 -5.65 -0.74 5.61
CA VAL A 467 -5.05 -1.45 6.75
C VAL A 467 -5.27 -2.95 6.53
N ASP A 468 -4.18 -3.72 6.47
CA ASP A 468 -4.17 -5.17 6.24
C ASP A 468 -3.49 -5.89 7.41
N LEU A 469 -4.30 -6.58 8.23
CA LEU A 469 -3.85 -7.31 9.42
C LEU A 469 -4.00 -8.81 9.17
N SER A 470 -2.88 -9.51 9.06
CA SER A 470 -2.77 -10.96 8.91
C SER A 470 -2.12 -11.55 10.17
N LEU A 471 -2.95 -11.91 11.15
CA LEU A 471 -2.49 -12.28 12.49
C LEU A 471 -2.66 -13.77 12.76
N ARG A 472 -1.63 -14.40 13.36
CA ARG A 472 -1.72 -15.80 13.82
C ARG A 472 -2.48 -15.92 15.15
N GLY A 473 -2.47 -14.87 15.96
CA GLY A 473 -3.10 -14.80 17.27
C GLY A 473 -4.30 -13.86 17.29
N THR A 474 -4.25 -12.91 18.21
CA THR A 474 -5.35 -12.07 18.66
C THR A 474 -5.18 -10.65 18.17
N LEU A 475 -6.25 -10.10 17.59
CA LEU A 475 -6.44 -8.65 17.51
C LEU A 475 -7.25 -8.20 18.72
N THR A 476 -6.60 -7.47 19.63
CA THR A 476 -7.25 -6.73 20.72
C THR A 476 -7.45 -5.29 20.26
N LEU A 477 -8.67 -4.94 19.85
CA LEU A 477 -8.99 -3.60 19.37
C LEU A 477 -9.94 -2.91 20.34
N ASP A 478 -9.41 -2.02 21.17
CA ASP A 478 -10.17 -1.08 22.01
C ASP A 478 -10.11 0.37 21.47
N GLY A 479 -9.09 0.70 20.70
CA GLY A 479 -8.89 1.97 20.01
C GLY A 479 -9.65 2.10 18.69
N THR A 480 -9.06 2.81 17.73
CA THR A 480 -9.68 3.08 16.42
C THR A 480 -8.77 2.70 15.25
N ILE A 481 -9.34 2.06 14.24
CA ILE A 481 -8.80 1.96 12.88
C ILE A 481 -9.74 2.79 11.99
N ASP A 482 -9.25 3.87 11.37
CA ASP A 482 -10.06 4.77 10.54
C ASP A 482 -9.43 4.95 9.16
N VAL A 483 -10.02 4.34 8.13
CA VAL A 483 -9.60 4.49 6.73
C VAL A 483 -10.69 5.22 5.94
N SER A 484 -11.34 6.21 6.54
CA SER A 484 -12.43 6.95 5.88
C SER A 484 -11.92 7.85 4.74
N GLY A 485 -12.78 8.15 3.77
CA GLY A 485 -12.50 9.16 2.76
C GLY A 485 -12.52 10.56 3.35
N GLU A 486 -11.70 11.45 2.81
CA GLU A 486 -11.60 12.83 3.26
C GLU A 486 -12.83 13.64 2.83
N THR A 487 -13.25 14.57 3.68
CA THR A 487 -14.25 15.57 3.31
C THR A 487 -13.62 16.60 2.37
N ALA A 488 -14.27 16.86 1.24
CA ALA A 488 -13.77 17.84 0.28
C ALA A 488 -13.75 19.27 0.86
N LYS A 489 -12.81 20.08 0.38
CA LYS A 489 -12.60 21.45 0.86
C LYS A 489 -13.83 22.33 0.66
N ALA A 490 -14.19 23.10 1.68
CA ALA A 490 -15.24 24.11 1.60
C ALA A 490 -14.80 25.31 0.75
N VAL A 491 -15.74 25.93 0.02
CA VAL A 491 -15.46 27.10 -0.81
C VAL A 491 -16.48 28.23 -0.62
N ASP A 492 -16.02 29.46 -0.82
CA ASP A 492 -16.86 30.65 -0.72
C ASP A 492 -17.83 30.79 -1.90
N HIS A 493 -17.35 30.52 -3.13
CA HIS A 493 -18.10 30.72 -4.38
C HIS A 493 -17.82 29.59 -5.38
N GLY A 494 -18.85 29.14 -6.09
CA GLY A 494 -18.74 28.08 -7.12
C GLY A 494 -19.34 26.75 -6.70
N GLY A 495 -19.23 25.74 -7.57
CA GLY A 495 -19.60 24.36 -7.26
C GLY A 495 -18.50 23.70 -6.42
N THR A 496 -18.88 22.94 -5.40
CA THR A 496 -17.92 22.33 -4.45
C THR A 496 -17.37 21.00 -4.97
N GLY A 497 -16.25 20.56 -4.41
CA GLY A 497 -15.68 19.23 -4.67
C GLY A 497 -16.52 18.11 -4.03
N GLY A 498 -16.45 16.92 -4.64
CA GLY A 498 -17.05 15.70 -4.08
C GLY A 498 -16.16 15.07 -3.02
N GLY A 499 -16.75 14.40 -2.03
CA GLY A 499 -15.99 13.72 -0.98
C GLY A 499 -15.25 12.48 -1.48
N GLY A 500 -14.15 12.10 -0.81
CA GLY A 500 -13.38 10.90 -1.15
C GLY A 500 -14.10 9.60 -0.78
N GLY A 501 -13.87 8.53 -1.53
CA GLY A 501 -14.37 7.20 -1.19
C GLY A 501 -13.66 6.63 0.05
N GLY A 502 -14.37 5.88 0.88
CA GLY A 502 -13.75 5.16 2.00
C GLY A 502 -12.74 4.12 1.54
N GLY A 503 -11.72 3.87 2.36
CA GLY A 503 -10.65 2.93 2.13
C GLY A 503 -11.02 1.47 2.43
N ALA A 504 -10.06 0.68 2.89
CA ALA A 504 -10.29 -0.70 3.28
C ALA A 504 -9.63 -1.10 4.62
N VAL A 505 -10.36 -1.86 5.43
CA VAL A 505 -9.82 -2.59 6.58
C VAL A 505 -9.93 -4.07 6.27
N ILE A 506 -8.81 -4.78 6.38
CA ILE A 506 -8.70 -6.22 6.25
C ILE A 506 -8.17 -6.76 7.57
N ALA A 507 -8.89 -7.70 8.16
CA ALA A 507 -8.44 -8.38 9.38
C ALA A 507 -8.65 -9.90 9.25
N GLU A 508 -7.57 -10.64 9.06
CA GLU A 508 -7.49 -12.09 9.09
C GLU A 508 -6.80 -12.49 10.38
N VAL A 509 -7.57 -12.84 11.42
CA VAL A 509 -7.06 -12.96 12.80
C VAL A 509 -7.58 -14.23 13.47
N ALA A 510 -6.82 -14.96 14.27
CA ALA A 510 -7.39 -16.14 14.93
C ALA A 510 -8.50 -15.73 15.91
N THR A 511 -8.24 -14.75 16.77
CA THR A 511 -9.23 -14.21 17.71
C THR A 511 -9.40 -12.70 17.56
N LEU A 512 -10.63 -12.23 17.47
CA LEU A 512 -10.99 -10.80 17.53
C LEU A 512 -11.67 -10.49 18.86
N VAL A 513 -11.11 -9.55 19.63
CA VAL A 513 -11.66 -9.07 20.91
C VAL A 513 -11.58 -7.55 21.02
N GLY A 514 -12.27 -7.00 22.02
CA GLY A 514 -12.20 -5.57 22.36
C GLY A 514 -13.51 -4.81 22.06
N THR A 515 -13.46 -3.50 22.29
CA THR A 515 -14.59 -2.57 22.28
C THR A 515 -14.43 -1.41 21.27
N GLY A 516 -13.35 -1.44 20.50
CA GLY A 516 -12.91 -0.37 19.63
C GLY A 516 -13.71 -0.24 18.33
N ARG A 517 -13.14 0.48 17.37
CA ARG A 517 -13.84 0.85 16.13
C ARG A 517 -12.99 0.59 14.90
N MET A 518 -13.58 -0.01 13.87
CA MET A 518 -13.06 -0.02 12.50
C MET A 518 -13.99 0.87 11.66
N LYS A 519 -13.46 1.80 10.88
CA LYS A 519 -14.24 2.69 10.00
C LYS A 519 -13.63 2.75 8.61
N ALA A 520 -14.49 2.78 7.61
CA ALA A 520 -14.17 3.03 6.22
C ALA A 520 -15.31 3.83 5.59
N GLN A 521 -15.63 5.01 6.14
CA GLN A 521 -16.75 5.81 5.66
C GLN A 521 -16.37 6.61 4.41
N GLY A 522 -17.35 7.00 3.60
CA GLY A 522 -17.14 7.96 2.54
C GLY A 522 -17.04 9.39 3.10
N GLY A 523 -16.14 10.18 2.55
CA GLY A 523 -15.98 11.59 2.90
C GLY A 523 -17.17 12.44 2.45
N SER A 524 -17.46 13.52 3.16
CA SER A 524 -18.53 14.44 2.75
C SER A 524 -18.08 15.34 1.60
N ALA A 525 -19.01 15.82 0.78
CA ALA A 525 -18.71 16.87 -0.18
C ALA A 525 -18.47 18.22 0.50
N GLY A 526 -17.75 19.09 -0.20
CA GLY A 526 -17.41 20.42 0.32
C GLY A 526 -18.64 21.27 0.57
N ALA A 527 -18.64 21.98 1.69
CA ALA A 527 -19.70 22.93 2.04
C ALA A 527 -19.53 24.27 1.30
N ARG A 528 -20.64 24.98 1.08
CA ARG A 528 -20.61 26.34 0.54
C ARG A 528 -20.77 27.37 1.66
N VAL A 529 -19.77 28.24 1.83
CA VAL A 529 -19.72 29.19 2.96
C VAL A 529 -20.54 30.46 2.70
N THR A 530 -20.63 30.95 1.46
CA THR A 530 -21.38 32.18 1.11
C THR A 530 -22.52 31.92 0.12
N VAL A 531 -23.76 32.18 0.53
CA VAL A 531 -24.98 32.09 -0.28
C VAL A 531 -25.30 33.42 -0.98
N ASN A 532 -24.58 33.74 -2.06
CA ASN A 532 -24.94 34.83 -2.97
C ASN A 532 -25.38 34.27 -4.34
N THR A 533 -26.59 34.72 -4.73
CA THR A 533 -27.47 34.63 -5.92
C THR A 533 -27.10 33.85 -7.20
N THR A 534 -25.89 33.35 -7.42
CA THR A 534 -25.59 32.39 -8.50
C THR A 534 -25.38 31.00 -7.92
N ASN A 535 -26.40 30.16 -8.05
CA ASN A 535 -26.49 28.85 -7.41
C ASN A 535 -25.89 27.75 -8.33
N TYR A 536 -24.74 27.20 -7.92
CA TYR A 536 -23.98 26.16 -8.64
C TYR A 536 -24.09 24.76 -7.98
N GLY A 537 -24.88 24.66 -6.91
CA GLY A 537 -25.08 23.46 -6.09
C GLY A 537 -23.86 22.98 -5.33
N THR A 538 -23.96 21.79 -4.72
CA THR A 538 -22.86 21.13 -3.98
C THR A 538 -22.46 19.80 -4.59
N GLY A 539 -21.24 19.36 -4.27
CA GLY A 539 -20.69 18.07 -4.66
C GLY A 539 -21.45 16.89 -4.04
N GLY A 540 -21.22 15.70 -4.59
CA GLY A 540 -21.73 14.44 -4.07
C GLY A 540 -20.83 13.85 -2.99
N GLY A 541 -21.41 13.20 -1.99
CA GLY A 541 -20.63 12.51 -0.94
C GLY A 541 -19.89 11.29 -1.50
N GLY A 542 -18.74 10.94 -0.92
CA GLY A 542 -17.97 9.76 -1.32
C GLY A 542 -18.69 8.46 -0.94
N GLY A 543 -18.47 7.39 -1.71
CA GLY A 543 -18.98 6.06 -1.39
C GLY A 543 -18.30 5.48 -0.15
N GLY A 544 -19.01 4.67 0.62
CA GLY A 544 -18.41 3.92 1.73
C GLY A 544 -17.32 2.96 1.24
N GLY A 545 -16.36 2.68 2.10
CA GLY A 545 -15.26 1.76 1.87
C GLY A 545 -15.62 0.31 2.17
N ARG A 546 -14.60 -0.48 2.48
CA ARG A 546 -14.73 -1.91 2.74
C ARG A 546 -14.16 -2.26 4.10
N ILE A 547 -14.94 -2.96 4.93
CA ILE A 547 -14.42 -3.60 6.13
C ILE A 547 -14.64 -5.09 5.95
N TRP A 548 -13.54 -5.82 5.96
CA TRP A 548 -13.53 -7.22 5.61
C TRP A 548 -12.75 -7.97 6.72
N VAL A 549 -13.46 -8.83 7.45
CA VAL A 549 -12.95 -9.49 8.65
C VAL A 549 -13.16 -11.00 8.56
N ARG A 550 -12.12 -11.76 8.90
CA ARG A 550 -12.14 -13.20 9.15
C ARG A 550 -11.52 -13.54 10.47
N SER A 551 -12.27 -14.31 11.25
CA SER A 551 -11.87 -14.74 12.59
C SER A 551 -12.20 -16.20 12.85
N ASP A 552 -11.34 -16.96 13.52
CA ASP A 552 -11.76 -18.26 14.08
C ASP A 552 -12.71 -18.06 15.26
N SER A 553 -12.49 -17.01 16.04
CA SER A 553 -13.33 -16.62 17.17
C SER A 553 -13.51 -15.11 17.26
N ARG A 554 -14.77 -14.68 17.37
CA ARG A 554 -15.16 -13.28 17.65
C ARG A 554 -16.19 -13.16 18.76
N ALA A 555 -16.33 -14.19 19.61
CA ALA A 555 -17.37 -14.25 20.63
C ALA A 555 -17.26 -13.14 21.69
N SER A 556 -16.05 -12.61 21.88
CA SER A 556 -15.73 -11.55 22.84
C SER A 556 -15.59 -10.16 22.19
N TRP A 557 -15.89 -10.04 20.90
CA TRP A 557 -15.90 -8.75 20.20
C TRP A 557 -17.17 -7.96 20.58
N LEU A 558 -16.96 -6.72 21.05
CA LEU A 558 -18.02 -5.79 21.46
C LEU A 558 -17.90 -4.42 20.76
N GLY A 559 -16.95 -4.27 19.83
CA GLY A 559 -16.69 -3.03 19.11
C GLY A 559 -17.62 -2.78 17.91
N THR A 560 -17.30 -1.75 17.13
CA THR A 560 -18.04 -1.39 15.91
C THR A 560 -17.19 -1.65 14.66
N PRO A 561 -17.71 -2.34 13.63
CA PRO A 561 -19.07 -2.86 13.52
C PRO A 561 -19.36 -4.04 14.44
N ALA A 562 -20.55 -4.05 15.05
CA ALA A 562 -20.95 -5.15 15.94
C ALA A 562 -21.36 -6.43 15.19
N SER A 563 -21.76 -6.30 13.93
CA SER A 563 -22.15 -7.41 13.04
C SER A 563 -22.14 -6.95 11.59
N ALA A 564 -22.23 -7.88 10.62
CA ALA A 564 -22.26 -7.57 9.19
C ALA A 564 -23.42 -6.65 8.75
N GLY A 565 -24.48 -6.52 9.56
CA GLY A 565 -25.60 -5.62 9.29
C GLY A 565 -25.40 -4.17 9.75
N ASP A 566 -24.33 -3.87 10.48
CA ASP A 566 -24.02 -2.52 10.97
C ASP A 566 -23.34 -1.70 9.87
N SER A 567 -24.14 -0.98 9.07
CA SER A 567 -23.64 -0.18 7.96
C SER A 567 -23.01 1.15 8.38
N THR A 568 -23.07 1.52 9.65
CA THR A 568 -22.55 2.81 10.14
C THR A 568 -21.06 2.99 9.86
N PRO A 569 -20.19 1.97 9.97
CA PRO A 569 -18.76 2.16 9.75
C PRO A 569 -18.36 2.20 8.27
N VAL A 570 -19.26 1.84 7.37
CA VAL A 570 -19.07 1.86 5.91
C VAL A 570 -20.10 2.77 5.24
N GLN A 571 -20.61 3.77 5.95
CA GLN A 571 -21.62 4.68 5.41
C GLN A 571 -21.02 5.54 4.29
N GLY A 572 -21.81 5.81 3.25
CA GLY A 572 -21.45 6.83 2.27
C GLY A 572 -21.52 8.24 2.85
N GLY A 573 -20.66 9.12 2.35
CA GLY A 573 -20.57 10.51 2.77
C GLY A 573 -21.80 11.33 2.40
N SER A 574 -21.98 12.44 3.10
CA SER A 574 -23.08 13.37 2.86
C SER A 574 -22.80 14.31 1.69
N PRO A 575 -23.82 14.77 0.96
CA PRO A 575 -23.65 15.87 0.02
C PRO A 575 -23.38 17.18 0.79
N GLY A 576 -22.77 18.15 0.10
CA GLY A 576 -22.42 19.42 0.72
C GLY A 576 -23.67 20.20 1.12
N GLN A 577 -23.61 20.90 2.25
CA GLN A 577 -24.70 21.73 2.73
C GLN A 577 -24.64 23.14 2.09
N ASN A 578 -25.79 23.67 1.65
CA ASN A 578 -25.88 25.04 1.10
C ASN A 578 -27.14 25.83 1.51
N GLY A 579 -28.02 25.28 2.35
CA GLY A 579 -29.24 25.96 2.82
C GLY A 579 -30.30 26.28 1.75
N GLU A 580 -30.04 26.00 0.46
CA GLU A 580 -30.87 26.39 -0.69
C GLU A 580 -31.48 25.18 -1.44
N GLY A 581 -31.21 23.94 -1.00
CA GLY A 581 -31.82 22.71 -1.53
C GLY A 581 -31.20 22.13 -2.81
N ASN A 582 -30.22 22.82 -3.41
CA ASN A 582 -29.50 22.36 -4.59
C ASN A 582 -28.28 21.53 -4.18
N THR A 583 -28.49 20.34 -3.65
CA THR A 583 -27.41 19.48 -3.14
C THR A 583 -27.06 18.36 -4.12
N GLY A 584 -25.84 17.84 -4.01
CA GLY A 584 -25.50 16.54 -4.59
C GLY A 584 -26.27 15.38 -3.93
N ASP A 585 -25.98 14.17 -4.39
CA ASP A 585 -26.48 12.92 -3.79
C ASP A 585 -25.53 12.43 -2.69
N TYR A 586 -26.05 11.64 -1.75
CA TYR A 586 -25.24 10.85 -0.82
C TYR A 586 -24.41 9.80 -1.55
N GLY A 587 -23.24 9.47 -1.01
CA GLY A 587 -22.55 8.26 -1.39
C GLY A 587 -23.36 7.02 -1.02
N SER A 588 -23.18 5.94 -1.79
CA SER A 588 -23.75 4.65 -1.42
C SER A 588 -22.97 4.05 -0.25
N VAL A 589 -23.67 3.27 0.59
CA VAL A 589 -23.03 2.45 1.63
C VAL A 589 -22.05 1.47 0.97
N GLY A 590 -20.91 1.27 1.61
CA GLY A 590 -19.89 0.32 1.21
C GLY A 590 -20.20 -1.12 1.61
N ASN A 591 -19.15 -1.93 1.77
CA ASN A 591 -19.30 -3.35 2.08
C ASN A 591 -18.72 -3.67 3.45
N LEU A 592 -19.47 -4.43 4.24
CA LEU A 592 -19.03 -4.95 5.52
C LEU A 592 -19.22 -6.46 5.54
N CYS A 593 -18.14 -7.19 5.77
CA CYS A 593 -18.11 -8.64 5.68
C CYS A 593 -17.46 -9.23 6.93
N PHE A 594 -18.19 -10.07 7.64
CA PHE A 594 -17.67 -10.94 8.68
C PHE A 594 -17.82 -12.40 8.23
N GLY A 595 -16.74 -13.16 8.36
CA GLY A 595 -16.75 -14.59 8.11
C GLY A 595 -15.78 -15.31 9.04
N ASP A 596 -15.73 -16.62 8.92
CA ASP A 596 -14.81 -17.47 9.66
C ASP A 596 -13.58 -17.75 8.79
N ARG A 597 -12.38 -17.87 9.36
CA ARG A 597 -11.13 -18.16 8.59
C ARG A 597 -11.03 -19.60 8.07
N SER A 598 -12.03 -20.42 8.37
CA SER A 598 -12.15 -21.81 7.96
C SER A 598 -13.55 -22.03 7.41
N ASN A 599 -13.95 -21.18 6.47
CA ASN A 599 -15.26 -21.26 5.85
C ASN A 599 -15.34 -22.44 4.88
N ALA A 600 -16.55 -22.93 4.62
CA ALA A 600 -16.75 -23.86 3.52
C ALA A 600 -16.57 -23.14 2.18
N PRO A 601 -16.04 -23.82 1.15
CA PRO A 601 -15.95 -23.26 -0.19
C PRO A 601 -17.35 -22.94 -0.72
N LEU A 602 -17.45 -22.09 -1.75
CA LEU A 602 -18.69 -21.66 -2.38
C LEU A 602 -18.69 -21.91 -3.89
N ILE A 603 -19.73 -22.59 -4.38
CA ILE A 603 -19.99 -22.76 -5.81
C ILE A 603 -20.71 -21.51 -6.34
N SER A 604 -19.99 -20.59 -6.98
CA SER A 604 -20.53 -19.31 -7.48
C SER A 604 -19.79 -18.79 -8.73
N PRO A 605 -20.50 -18.37 -9.79
CA PRO A 605 -21.93 -18.52 -9.98
C PRO A 605 -22.34 -19.99 -9.96
N ALA A 606 -23.63 -20.28 -9.78
CA ALA A 606 -24.11 -21.66 -9.78
C ALA A 606 -23.83 -22.35 -11.14
N VAL A 607 -23.43 -23.62 -11.13
CA VAL A 607 -23.27 -24.44 -12.34
C VAL A 607 -24.66 -24.70 -12.95
N ALA A 608 -24.81 -24.53 -14.25
CA ALA A 608 -26.10 -24.74 -14.91
C ALA A 608 -26.43 -26.22 -15.11
N ASP A 609 -27.72 -26.53 -15.29
CA ASP A 609 -28.18 -27.85 -15.71
C ASP A 609 -27.58 -28.26 -17.07
N VAL A 610 -27.33 -29.55 -17.24
CA VAL A 610 -26.61 -30.11 -18.40
C VAL A 610 -27.58 -30.84 -19.32
N ALA A 611 -27.65 -30.40 -20.57
CA ALA A 611 -28.37 -31.08 -21.64
C ALA A 611 -27.37 -31.68 -22.64
N ILE A 612 -27.33 -33.01 -22.75
CA ILE A 612 -26.39 -33.71 -23.63
C ILE A 612 -27.09 -34.32 -24.84
N ASN A 613 -26.37 -34.37 -25.97
CA ASN A 613 -26.80 -35.04 -27.19
C ASN A 613 -26.30 -36.48 -27.23
N ASP A 614 -26.97 -37.33 -28.00
CA ASP A 614 -26.61 -38.74 -28.13
C ASP A 614 -25.16 -38.95 -28.60
N GLY A 615 -24.42 -39.76 -27.84
CA GLY A 615 -23.09 -40.26 -28.22
C GLY A 615 -21.96 -39.22 -28.14
N VAL A 616 -22.21 -38.01 -27.63
CA VAL A 616 -21.21 -36.95 -27.49
C VAL A 616 -21.02 -36.62 -26.01
N ALA A 617 -19.78 -36.70 -25.53
CA ALA A 617 -19.44 -36.24 -24.19
C ALA A 617 -19.54 -34.71 -24.13
N HIS A 618 -20.08 -34.20 -23.03
CA HIS A 618 -20.15 -32.78 -22.74
C HIS A 618 -19.11 -32.45 -21.66
N VAL A 619 -18.26 -31.47 -21.93
CA VAL A 619 -17.24 -31.00 -20.98
C VAL A 619 -17.69 -29.65 -20.44
N ILE A 620 -17.59 -29.48 -19.12
CA ILE A 620 -17.92 -28.26 -18.40
C ILE A 620 -16.68 -27.85 -17.62
N ASP A 621 -16.23 -26.64 -17.86
CA ASP A 621 -15.18 -26.01 -17.07
C ASP A 621 -15.78 -25.56 -15.73
N LEU A 622 -15.35 -26.18 -14.62
CA LEU A 622 -15.82 -25.83 -13.28
C LEU A 622 -15.01 -24.71 -12.64
N THR A 623 -13.84 -24.39 -13.19
CA THR A 623 -12.92 -23.33 -12.72
C THR A 623 -13.62 -22.01 -12.42
N PRO A 624 -14.52 -21.47 -13.27
CA PRO A 624 -15.18 -20.19 -13.01
C PRO A 624 -16.20 -20.23 -11.86
N HIS A 625 -16.55 -21.43 -11.39
CA HIS A 625 -17.52 -21.69 -10.33
C HIS A 625 -16.85 -21.95 -8.97
N GLU A 626 -15.53 -22.12 -8.95
CA GLU A 626 -14.73 -22.30 -7.75
C GLU A 626 -14.52 -21.00 -7.03
N ASN A 627 -15.04 -20.92 -5.81
CA ASN A 627 -14.60 -19.90 -4.89
C ASN A 627 -14.35 -20.55 -3.57
N ASP A 628 -13.21 -20.22 -3.01
CA ASP A 628 -13.01 -20.34 -1.60
C ASP A 628 -12.20 -19.16 -1.13
N TYR A 629 -12.46 -18.76 0.10
CA TYR A 629 -11.86 -17.56 0.63
C TYR A 629 -10.41 -17.83 1.07
N GLU A 630 -10.17 -19.00 1.66
CA GLU A 630 -8.88 -19.44 2.18
C GLU A 630 -7.95 -19.98 1.08
N ASP A 631 -8.51 -20.78 0.16
CA ASP A 631 -7.73 -21.43 -0.90
C ASP A 631 -7.80 -20.69 -2.25
N GLY A 632 -8.48 -19.54 -2.29
CA GLY A 632 -8.53 -18.59 -3.41
C GLY A 632 -9.57 -18.90 -4.49
N PRO A 633 -9.98 -17.91 -5.31
CA PRO A 633 -10.66 -18.17 -6.58
C PRO A 633 -9.62 -18.51 -7.67
N ALA A 634 -9.85 -19.62 -8.40
CA ALA A 634 -9.09 -20.27 -9.49
C ALA A 634 -7.98 -19.48 -10.27
N ALA A 635 -6.94 -20.10 -10.88
CA ALA A 635 -6.78 -21.42 -11.49
C ALA A 635 -5.39 -22.07 -11.21
N ASP A 636 -5.34 -23.41 -11.32
CA ASP A 636 -4.16 -24.30 -11.33
C ASP A 636 -3.03 -23.97 -10.34
N GLY A 637 -3.33 -24.24 -9.07
CA GLY A 637 -2.40 -24.18 -7.93
C GLY A 637 -3.07 -24.04 -6.55
N ASN A 638 -4.40 -23.92 -6.49
CA ASN A 638 -5.18 -23.84 -5.26
C ASN A 638 -5.34 -25.23 -4.60
N GLN A 639 -5.81 -25.25 -3.35
CA GLN A 639 -6.05 -26.48 -2.59
C GLN A 639 -7.53 -26.93 -2.67
N LEU A 640 -8.27 -26.45 -3.67
CA LEU A 640 -9.65 -26.83 -3.91
C LEU A 640 -9.75 -28.10 -4.74
N THR A 641 -10.75 -28.93 -4.45
CA THR A 641 -10.97 -30.18 -5.21
C THR A 641 -12.44 -30.41 -5.50
N TRP A 642 -12.73 -30.76 -6.76
CA TRP A 642 -14.06 -31.14 -7.19
C TRP A 642 -14.31 -32.64 -7.18
N GLU A 643 -15.55 -32.99 -6.87
CA GLU A 643 -16.07 -34.36 -6.94
C GLU A 643 -17.50 -34.32 -7.51
N ALA A 644 -17.82 -35.28 -8.39
CA ALA A 644 -19.17 -35.47 -8.91
C ALA A 644 -19.78 -36.76 -8.35
N LEU A 645 -20.89 -36.63 -7.63
CA LEU A 645 -21.58 -37.73 -6.94
C LEU A 645 -22.97 -37.97 -7.50
N GLY A 646 -23.44 -39.22 -7.42
CA GLY A 646 -24.83 -39.56 -7.78
C GLY A 646 -25.07 -39.81 -9.28
N ALA A 647 -24.01 -39.92 -10.10
CA ALA A 647 -24.14 -40.27 -11.51
C ALA A 647 -24.90 -41.60 -11.68
N ASN A 648 -25.95 -41.59 -12.49
CA ASN A 648 -26.69 -42.81 -12.79
C ASN A 648 -25.92 -43.63 -13.83
N ALA A 649 -25.09 -44.56 -13.35
CA ALA A 649 -24.19 -45.39 -14.16
C ALA A 649 -24.91 -46.23 -15.25
N ALA A 650 -26.23 -46.36 -15.20
CA ALA A 650 -26.99 -46.99 -16.28
C ALA A 650 -27.25 -46.05 -17.47
N TYR A 651 -27.08 -44.73 -17.32
CA TYR A 651 -27.47 -43.72 -18.32
C TYR A 651 -26.34 -42.80 -18.75
N PHE A 652 -25.43 -42.43 -17.83
CA PHE A 652 -24.26 -41.61 -18.13
C PHE A 652 -23.12 -41.88 -17.14
N ALA A 653 -21.90 -41.55 -17.55
CA ALA A 653 -20.73 -41.43 -16.68
C ALA A 653 -20.42 -39.95 -16.44
N ALA A 654 -19.96 -39.60 -15.25
CA ALA A 654 -19.48 -38.26 -14.91
C ALA A 654 -18.10 -38.40 -14.24
N THR A 655 -17.10 -37.70 -14.75
CA THR A 655 -15.74 -37.70 -14.22
C THR A 655 -15.23 -36.27 -14.19
N VAL A 656 -14.54 -35.90 -13.12
CA VAL A 656 -13.88 -34.59 -13.01
C VAL A 656 -12.37 -34.81 -13.14
N ASP A 657 -11.73 -34.00 -13.98
CA ASP A 657 -10.26 -33.95 -14.02
C ASP A 657 -9.77 -33.08 -12.84
N PRO A 658 -8.95 -33.61 -11.92
CA PRO A 658 -8.52 -32.89 -10.72
C PRO A 658 -7.42 -31.85 -10.98
N VAL A 659 -6.95 -31.68 -12.22
CA VAL A 659 -5.92 -30.69 -12.59
C VAL A 659 -6.51 -29.56 -13.40
N THR A 660 -7.48 -29.86 -14.28
CA THR A 660 -8.11 -28.85 -15.14
C THR A 660 -9.51 -28.46 -14.68
N ASP A 661 -10.02 -29.09 -13.62
CA ASP A 661 -11.36 -28.91 -13.06
C ASP A 661 -12.48 -29.07 -14.11
N GLU A 662 -12.22 -29.89 -15.13
CA GLU A 662 -13.16 -30.17 -16.20
C GLU A 662 -14.07 -31.36 -15.83
N LEU A 663 -15.38 -31.10 -15.68
CA LEU A 663 -16.40 -32.13 -15.57
C LEU A 663 -16.76 -32.67 -16.97
N THR A 664 -16.43 -33.93 -17.22
CA THR A 664 -16.84 -34.66 -18.42
C THR A 664 -18.05 -35.55 -18.14
N VAL A 665 -19.16 -35.26 -18.80
CA VAL A 665 -20.40 -36.05 -18.76
C VAL A 665 -20.55 -36.84 -20.07
N THR A 666 -20.49 -38.18 -20.00
CA THR A 666 -20.56 -39.07 -21.17
C THR A 666 -21.86 -39.89 -21.18
N PRO A 667 -22.73 -39.78 -22.20
CA PRO A 667 -23.94 -40.59 -22.30
C PRO A 667 -23.61 -42.07 -22.54
N LEU A 668 -24.27 -42.96 -21.80
CA LEU A 668 -24.17 -44.43 -21.95
C LEU A 668 -25.44 -45.04 -22.56
N ARG A 669 -26.59 -44.36 -22.48
CA ARG A 669 -27.85 -44.77 -23.14
C ARG A 669 -28.50 -43.61 -23.89
N THR A 670 -28.94 -43.91 -25.12
CA THR A 670 -29.37 -42.90 -26.12
C THR A 670 -30.75 -43.19 -26.72
N THR A 671 -31.45 -44.22 -26.24
CA THR A 671 -32.64 -44.75 -26.92
C THR A 671 -33.96 -44.10 -26.48
N SER A 672 -33.96 -43.32 -25.39
CA SER A 672 -35.15 -42.66 -24.84
C SER A 672 -34.74 -41.41 -24.06
N SER A 673 -35.63 -40.43 -23.91
CA SER A 673 -35.36 -39.28 -23.05
C SER A 673 -35.19 -39.71 -21.60
N TRP A 674 -34.30 -39.04 -20.89
CA TRP A 674 -34.03 -39.26 -19.48
C TRP A 674 -33.50 -38.00 -18.80
N SER A 675 -33.66 -37.93 -17.49
CA SER A 675 -33.21 -36.81 -16.66
C SER A 675 -32.93 -37.34 -15.26
N PHE A 676 -31.75 -37.04 -14.73
CA PHE A 676 -31.30 -37.48 -13.40
C PHE A 676 -30.49 -36.37 -12.73
N PRO A 677 -30.55 -36.24 -11.40
CA PRO A 677 -29.70 -35.31 -10.67
C PRO A 677 -28.24 -35.81 -10.65
N LEU A 678 -27.31 -34.87 -10.59
CA LEU A 678 -25.90 -35.07 -10.30
C LEU A 678 -25.50 -34.02 -9.26
N THR A 679 -24.87 -34.45 -8.18
CA THR A 679 -24.40 -33.56 -7.11
C THR A 679 -22.93 -33.22 -7.36
N LEU A 680 -22.62 -31.95 -7.51
CA LEU A 680 -21.27 -31.43 -7.52
C LEU A 680 -20.84 -31.09 -6.10
N VAL A 681 -19.63 -31.46 -5.73
CA VAL A 681 -19.04 -31.20 -4.42
C VAL A 681 -17.72 -30.47 -4.65
N LEU A 682 -17.59 -29.28 -4.08
CA LEU A 682 -16.33 -28.53 -4.02
C LEU A 682 -15.81 -28.65 -2.59
N ARG A 683 -14.54 -29.03 -2.41
CA ARG A 683 -13.89 -29.17 -1.09
C ARG A 683 -12.69 -28.24 -0.98
N ASP A 684 -12.44 -27.75 0.23
CA ASP A 684 -11.27 -26.95 0.57
C ASP A 684 -10.12 -27.81 1.17
N SER A 685 -8.99 -27.18 1.45
CA SER A 685 -7.78 -27.78 2.05
C SER A 685 -8.01 -28.36 3.43
N VAL A 686 -8.97 -27.82 4.17
CA VAL A 686 -9.28 -28.19 5.57
C VAL A 686 -10.44 -29.18 5.68
N GLY A 687 -11.08 -29.54 4.57
CA GLY A 687 -12.08 -30.59 4.42
C GLY A 687 -13.55 -30.14 4.47
N ASN A 688 -13.83 -28.84 4.50
CA ASN A 688 -15.21 -28.35 4.32
C ASN A 688 -15.67 -28.57 2.87
N ALA A 689 -16.98 -28.48 2.64
CA ALA A 689 -17.53 -28.69 1.31
C ALA A 689 -18.77 -27.85 1.00
N ALA A 690 -18.86 -27.35 -0.23
CA ALA A 690 -20.11 -26.89 -0.84
C ALA A 690 -20.69 -27.97 -1.76
N LEU A 691 -22.01 -28.07 -1.76
CA LEU A 691 -22.74 -29.00 -2.61
C LEU A 691 -23.71 -28.24 -3.52
N GLN A 692 -23.76 -28.62 -4.78
CA GLN A 692 -24.77 -28.16 -5.73
C GLN A 692 -25.36 -29.33 -6.48
N ASP A 693 -26.69 -29.44 -6.49
CA ASP A 693 -27.40 -30.36 -7.38
C ASP A 693 -27.63 -29.70 -8.75
N ILE A 694 -27.22 -30.37 -9.81
CA ILE A 694 -27.54 -30.04 -11.20
C ILE A 694 -28.33 -31.19 -11.84
N THR A 695 -29.12 -30.88 -12.85
CA THR A 695 -29.86 -31.88 -13.63
C THR A 695 -29.07 -32.24 -14.89
N VAL A 696 -28.77 -33.52 -15.08
CA VAL A 696 -28.25 -34.05 -16.34
C VAL A 696 -29.40 -34.68 -17.13
N SER A 697 -29.62 -34.21 -18.35
CA SER A 697 -30.70 -34.68 -19.20
C SER A 697 -30.23 -35.01 -20.61
N ASN A 698 -30.89 -35.99 -21.21
CA ASN A 698 -30.80 -36.27 -22.64
C ASN A 698 -32.21 -36.29 -23.22
N THR A 699 -32.40 -35.54 -24.30
CA THR A 699 -33.65 -35.54 -25.07
C THR A 699 -33.32 -35.89 -26.51
N PRO A 700 -33.20 -37.19 -26.84
CA PRO A 700 -32.82 -37.59 -28.19
C PRO A 700 -33.88 -37.11 -29.20
N PRO A 701 -33.45 -36.49 -30.32
CA PRO A 701 -34.37 -36.00 -31.34
C PRO A 701 -35.20 -37.15 -31.96
N PRO A 702 -36.43 -36.88 -32.42
CA PRO A 702 -37.28 -37.92 -33.00
C PRO A 702 -36.64 -38.51 -34.27
N LEU A 703 -36.57 -39.84 -34.33
CA LEU A 703 -36.08 -40.55 -35.52
C LEU A 703 -37.10 -40.46 -36.66
N GLN A 704 -36.59 -40.20 -37.85
CA GLN A 704 -37.31 -40.29 -39.11
C GLN A 704 -36.83 -41.53 -39.87
N ILE A 705 -37.75 -42.23 -40.53
CA ILE A 705 -37.44 -43.37 -41.38
C ILE A 705 -38.06 -43.15 -42.76
N SER A 706 -37.24 -43.28 -43.79
CA SER A 706 -37.72 -43.43 -45.17
C SER A 706 -37.55 -44.88 -45.59
N LEU A 707 -38.46 -45.38 -46.44
CA LEU A 707 -38.41 -46.72 -46.99
C LEU A 707 -38.62 -46.64 -48.51
N ASP A 708 -37.66 -47.18 -49.26
CA ASP A 708 -37.73 -47.27 -50.72
C ASP A 708 -37.52 -48.72 -51.19
N ALA A 709 -37.98 -49.05 -52.39
CA ALA A 709 -37.85 -50.36 -53.00
C ALA A 709 -37.32 -50.25 -54.43
N SER A 710 -36.26 -50.98 -54.78
CA SER A 710 -35.70 -50.96 -56.13
C SER A 710 -35.36 -52.35 -56.67
N PRO A 711 -35.92 -52.75 -57.83
CA PRO A 711 -36.95 -52.04 -58.60
C PRO A 711 -38.36 -52.18 -57.97
N ILE A 712 -39.25 -51.20 -58.20
CA ILE A 712 -40.64 -51.22 -57.69
C ILE A 712 -41.58 -52.19 -58.44
N SER A 713 -41.10 -52.83 -59.51
CA SER A 713 -41.85 -53.80 -60.30
C SER A 713 -40.94 -54.97 -60.67
N LEU A 714 -41.43 -56.18 -60.44
CA LEU A 714 -40.70 -57.43 -60.65
C LEU A 714 -41.55 -58.38 -61.48
N VAL A 715 -40.90 -59.27 -62.21
CA VAL A 715 -41.57 -60.41 -62.83
C VAL A 715 -41.95 -61.39 -61.71
N ALA A 716 -43.21 -61.86 -61.69
CA ALA A 716 -43.69 -62.83 -60.72
C ALA A 716 -43.22 -64.26 -61.06
N ASP A 717 -41.91 -64.47 -61.09
CA ASP A 717 -41.24 -65.72 -61.49
C ASP A 717 -40.73 -66.55 -60.29
N GLY A 718 -40.91 -66.08 -59.05
CA GLY A 718 -40.37 -66.72 -57.85
C GLY A 718 -38.86 -66.53 -57.64
N ALA A 719 -38.20 -65.73 -58.48
CA ALA A 719 -36.73 -65.59 -58.54
C ALA A 719 -36.26 -64.12 -58.56
N SER A 720 -37.03 -63.22 -59.18
CA SER A 720 -36.76 -61.79 -59.26
C SER A 720 -36.78 -61.14 -57.87
N THR A 721 -35.80 -60.28 -57.60
CA THR A 721 -35.65 -59.63 -56.29
C THR A 721 -35.68 -58.11 -56.39
N ALA A 722 -36.15 -57.46 -55.32
CA ALA A 722 -35.99 -56.03 -55.09
C ALA A 722 -35.30 -55.80 -53.74
N GLU A 723 -34.46 -54.77 -53.69
CA GLU A 723 -33.88 -54.30 -52.43
C GLU A 723 -34.81 -53.29 -51.78
N LEU A 724 -35.21 -53.55 -50.54
CA LEU A 724 -35.85 -52.58 -49.67
C LEU A 724 -34.76 -51.84 -48.89
N THR A 725 -34.71 -50.52 -49.08
CA THR A 725 -33.73 -49.64 -48.45
C THR A 725 -34.46 -48.76 -47.45
N ALA A 726 -34.22 -48.97 -46.16
CA ALA A 726 -34.67 -48.07 -45.12
C ALA A 726 -33.53 -47.15 -44.70
N THR A 727 -33.76 -45.84 -44.72
CA THR A 727 -32.79 -44.85 -44.22
C THR A 727 -33.34 -44.22 -42.96
N VAL A 728 -32.59 -44.32 -41.87
CA VAL A 728 -32.93 -43.71 -40.58
C VAL A 728 -32.15 -42.42 -40.43
N THR A 729 -32.88 -41.33 -40.21
CA THR A 729 -32.32 -39.99 -39.99
C THR A 729 -32.87 -39.35 -38.73
N SER A 730 -32.21 -38.29 -38.28
CA SER A 730 -32.69 -37.36 -37.26
C SER A 730 -32.56 -35.94 -37.80
N PRO A 731 -33.53 -35.04 -37.56
CA PRO A 731 -33.45 -33.64 -37.98
C PRO A 731 -32.22 -32.90 -37.47
N ALA A 732 -31.63 -33.31 -36.33
CA ALA A 732 -30.49 -32.64 -35.70
C ALA A 732 -29.13 -33.27 -36.03
N SER A 733 -29.07 -34.58 -36.31
CA SER A 733 -27.83 -35.34 -36.43
C SER A 733 -27.63 -36.04 -37.78
N GLY A 734 -28.57 -35.90 -38.72
CA GLY A 734 -28.45 -36.51 -40.05
C GLY A 734 -28.69 -38.02 -40.02
N ASN A 735 -27.88 -38.81 -40.75
CA ASN A 735 -28.07 -40.26 -40.85
C ASN A 735 -27.61 -40.97 -39.57
N ILE A 736 -28.44 -41.88 -39.05
CA ILE A 736 -28.22 -42.54 -37.76
C ILE A 736 -27.83 -44.00 -37.96
N SER A 737 -26.60 -44.34 -37.58
CA SER A 737 -26.05 -45.70 -37.66
C SER A 737 -26.39 -46.53 -36.41
N GLY A 738 -26.27 -47.87 -36.51
CA GLY A 738 -26.43 -48.76 -35.36
C GLY A 738 -27.87 -48.99 -34.85
N ARG A 739 -28.92 -48.46 -35.51
CA ARG A 739 -30.32 -48.69 -35.13
C ARG A 739 -30.88 -49.93 -35.82
N VAL A 740 -31.73 -50.68 -35.13
CA VAL A 740 -32.34 -51.89 -35.72
C VAL A 740 -33.60 -51.47 -36.47
N VAL A 741 -33.66 -51.80 -37.77
CA VAL A 741 -34.85 -51.63 -38.59
C VAL A 741 -35.52 -52.97 -38.81
N THR A 742 -36.77 -53.07 -38.38
CA THR A 742 -37.63 -54.23 -38.61
C THR A 742 -38.45 -54.03 -39.88
N PHE A 743 -38.15 -54.82 -40.92
CA PHE A 743 -38.93 -54.89 -42.16
C PHE A 743 -40.04 -55.94 -42.05
N GLN A 744 -41.26 -55.54 -42.32
CA GLN A 744 -42.44 -56.40 -42.32
C GLN A 744 -43.18 -56.29 -43.64
N LYS A 745 -43.44 -57.43 -44.28
CA LYS A 745 -44.38 -57.49 -45.41
C LYS A 745 -45.79 -57.57 -44.88
N THR A 746 -46.62 -56.58 -45.21
CA THR A 746 -47.99 -56.47 -44.70
C THR A 746 -49.01 -57.16 -45.62
N SER A 747 -48.75 -57.24 -46.93
CA SER A 747 -49.63 -57.92 -47.89
C SER A 747 -48.91 -58.32 -49.20
N GLY A 748 -49.60 -59.09 -50.06
CA GLY A 748 -49.13 -59.49 -51.39
C GLY A 748 -48.38 -60.84 -51.46
N PRO A 749 -47.99 -61.30 -52.66
CA PRO A 749 -47.20 -62.52 -52.89
C PRO A 749 -45.71 -62.33 -52.50
N GLY A 750 -44.87 -63.37 -52.53
CA GLY A 750 -43.42 -63.29 -52.25
C GLY A 750 -43.00 -63.33 -50.76
N VAL A 751 -41.71 -63.13 -50.47
CA VAL A 751 -41.16 -63.24 -49.09
C VAL A 751 -39.98 -62.27 -48.87
N LEU A 752 -39.83 -61.79 -47.63
CA LEU A 752 -38.64 -61.05 -47.19
C LEU A 752 -37.56 -62.02 -46.71
N GLN A 753 -36.33 -61.83 -47.17
CA GLN A 753 -35.21 -62.70 -46.80
C GLN A 753 -34.60 -62.34 -45.44
N ALA A 754 -34.76 -61.09 -44.99
CA ALA A 754 -34.37 -60.63 -43.66
C ALA A 754 -35.41 -59.66 -43.12
N THR A 755 -35.72 -59.77 -41.83
CA THR A 755 -36.75 -58.96 -41.16
C THR A 755 -36.20 -57.99 -40.12
N ASN A 756 -34.99 -58.18 -39.61
CA ASN A 756 -34.32 -57.23 -38.70
C ASN A 756 -32.92 -56.94 -39.23
N VAL A 757 -32.65 -55.69 -39.57
CA VAL A 757 -31.37 -55.28 -40.15
C VAL A 757 -30.90 -54.00 -39.45
N THR A 758 -29.67 -54.00 -38.97
CA THR A 758 -29.07 -52.81 -38.33
C THR A 758 -28.59 -51.84 -39.41
N THR A 759 -28.86 -50.54 -39.22
CA THR A 759 -28.38 -49.49 -40.12
C THR A 759 -26.85 -49.43 -40.11
N ASP A 760 -26.25 -49.37 -41.29
CA ASP A 760 -24.81 -49.18 -41.47
C ASP A 760 -24.35 -47.76 -41.09
N ALA A 761 -23.05 -47.46 -41.29
CA ALA A 761 -22.47 -46.15 -40.99
C ALA A 761 -23.12 -44.99 -41.76
N SER A 762 -23.83 -45.27 -42.85
CA SER A 762 -24.59 -44.28 -43.62
C SER A 762 -26.05 -44.16 -43.18
N GLY A 763 -26.44 -44.83 -42.09
CA GLY A 763 -27.80 -44.85 -41.55
C GLY A 763 -28.78 -45.70 -42.37
N VAL A 764 -28.27 -46.62 -43.18
CA VAL A 764 -29.07 -47.40 -44.12
C VAL A 764 -29.16 -48.87 -43.71
N ALA A 765 -30.37 -49.42 -43.66
CA ALA A 765 -30.64 -50.84 -43.50
C ALA A 765 -31.26 -51.39 -44.80
N ARG A 766 -30.77 -52.54 -45.28
CA ARG A 766 -31.21 -53.15 -46.55
C ARG A 766 -31.76 -54.55 -46.34
N ALA A 767 -32.93 -54.82 -46.89
CA ALA A 767 -33.55 -56.15 -46.89
C ALA A 767 -33.92 -56.57 -48.31
N THR A 768 -33.70 -57.83 -48.67
CA THR A 768 -34.07 -58.34 -49.99
C THR A 768 -35.48 -58.91 -49.96
N TYR A 769 -36.34 -58.41 -50.85
CA TYR A 769 -37.63 -59.01 -51.17
C TYR A 769 -37.50 -59.92 -52.39
N LEU A 770 -38.01 -61.14 -52.28
CA LEU A 770 -38.12 -62.11 -53.36
C LEU A 770 -39.57 -62.17 -53.86
N ALA A 771 -39.78 -61.90 -55.15
CA ALA A 771 -41.10 -61.96 -55.77
C ALA A 771 -41.70 -63.36 -55.68
N GLY A 772 -43.03 -63.45 -55.52
CA GLY A 772 -43.74 -64.73 -55.62
C GLY A 772 -43.98 -65.14 -57.08
N THR A 773 -44.66 -66.27 -57.27
CA THR A 773 -45.05 -66.79 -58.61
C THR A 773 -46.43 -66.31 -59.09
N SER A 774 -47.06 -65.40 -58.36
CA SER A 774 -48.38 -64.83 -58.68
C SER A 774 -48.27 -63.31 -58.79
N ALA A 775 -48.93 -62.72 -59.80
CA ALA A 775 -48.98 -61.27 -59.94
C ALA A 775 -49.80 -60.63 -58.82
N GLY A 776 -49.31 -59.51 -58.27
CA GLY A 776 -49.98 -58.76 -57.22
C GLY A 776 -49.06 -57.69 -56.62
N THR A 777 -49.64 -56.80 -55.82
CA THR A 777 -48.90 -55.74 -55.13
C THR A 777 -48.45 -56.25 -53.76
N ALA A 778 -47.14 -56.20 -53.49
CA ALA A 778 -46.59 -56.41 -52.16
C ALA A 778 -46.43 -55.08 -51.43
N GLN A 779 -46.81 -55.04 -50.15
CA GLN A 779 -46.68 -53.86 -49.30
C GLN A 779 -45.78 -54.14 -48.10
N PHE A 780 -45.03 -53.13 -47.69
CA PHE A 780 -44.02 -53.24 -46.64
C PHE A 780 -44.11 -52.09 -45.66
N VAL A 781 -43.78 -52.37 -44.41
CA VAL A 781 -43.59 -51.38 -43.35
C VAL A 781 -42.20 -51.61 -42.75
N ALA A 782 -41.48 -50.53 -42.47
CA ALA A 782 -40.24 -50.55 -41.72
C ALA A 782 -40.44 -49.78 -40.41
N THR A 783 -40.02 -50.37 -39.30
CA THR A 783 -40.05 -49.74 -37.96
C THR A 783 -38.65 -49.70 -37.40
N VAL A 784 -38.23 -48.58 -36.80
CA VAL A 784 -36.91 -48.44 -36.17
C VAL A 784 -37.03 -48.46 -34.65
N THR A 785 -36.11 -49.15 -33.97
CA THR A 785 -36.01 -49.21 -32.50
C THR A 785 -34.63 -48.84 -31.99
#